data_AF-A0A250XN19-F1
#
_entry.id   AF-A0A250XN19-F1
#
_cell.length_a   1.000
_cell.length_b   1.000
_cell.length_c   1.000
_cell.angle_alpha   90.00
_cell.angle_beta   90.00
_cell.angle_gamma   90.00
#
_symmetry.space_group_name_H-M   'P 1'
#
loop_
_entity.id
_entity.type
_entity.pdbx_description
1 polymer ?
#
loop_
_entity_poly.entity_id
_entity_poly.type
_entity_poly.pdbx_seq_one_letter_code
_entity_poly.pdbx_strand_id
1 'polypeptide(L)'
;MGAAVSLDDPDKRTARAKELDKLGGLQRAAVRRGQSFNKRMEWLGDQLHEQGEQMEEALSKDPLAGRHDIIKQMKQKRPVTSSSAPSPGGRKPRLSVKEWQNMKHDAVRELERRAQTAVPDSRLKAEPQENSKQVRQQGWNDSHHLVAGGGSVAATLKSTADKNSDIRAKLSDYYINLETKVKASQAEKTQKLKNLYQPVGSSKKSAPLPEWRQNIMVAKKTAWKAVGTLVKLQLAARGGRPLGVKRMDSFSYYIQDLLGSDLERFQEESVRFQETYRASEDTRQLLSELRVTQASLVQDAAADCTDSISGGLASIPVVVTASKTSIDVAAASTSKTKGGTINSAKQKDQGSSKLPPVNGTKGRNSAAGEGALTLGSALMRTTRQDQSSKNAGVDARIPGAVTSTQSIASKDMNLGGTISAEREQVLMRQLEEYNSQLDQPLQLMTMFAKRCNSKWTEAQQWDAPHVHSLSGFGISAGGGQVAVYRKTVLQMLKQGEFAVQVLVGEDYIKIKENQRPVSLWSSDPWTLLSMVMPAKVASLERVQGVPMGPRLLMSLVNSVEALAGAEAVKKLCVVLHCNEEQEDGLVEDIKIRRFCGLERENVIIVVERRSPGYEFNISERRFTKKLGSPCHVAGSGYSMMQLAWPQEAYTIVEVSEPSAQPKTPGLAAGDLSTSSGSSPMGSPLRFKERQLLPSTVLDYLHGHGAKWLLCRRLHDLSLFQPDSVVDVDSLAYSLFLKEQNGANMVVQVDTFTGNKNVGIAQGVVLGHKNHKSEARVSGPLSVVDVKPLDLQSPKLVAAAAELRSKAKGRLVGSSRRYTFDIQLLRGLLVTASVFRPAISVRDGLVHITFDASDLTAAASAHCVAITNRTPAKCFTGPEETEVAISVIHAQDSSQSFRKLLGEITKYIASAASKSSSPCKVLTASVVQGTTPERHQPRNSSKGQYVAPSYGTQESDSVETAEKVLHGQRIVLLVADNSATQVAAQLIMSIVRPGKDRVHLVSIIQSLTQEKAARDLCSQYEASLKSTLVDTQIDILTKDSGTLVDQVESYMEKLPADLLVMGSMSLSKGAAAVPIGSVSVGLLRAISKPILIAKSTSKNANIVWSKDKLKCMVQVDHTSRPMLKYVCSKLLNAVRYDKVYLARADAKDKAQQETMTSRRLIESFHDIASGLHVEAIKRPLDGSFDEEGCRVADVEKCHIMATQIPSSASSLPESLMKVIKNTRSAVLVYKSRGGDEF
;
A
#
# COMPACT_ATOMS: atom_id res chain seq x y z
N MET A 1 -74.54 -0.37 -19.57
CA MET A 1 -73.22 -0.79 -20.10
C MET A 1 -72.13 -0.09 -19.30
N GLY A 2 -70.94 -0.70 -19.17
CA GLY A 2 -69.77 -0.12 -18.48
C GLY A 2 -69.55 -0.70 -17.09
N ALA A 3 -68.64 -1.68 -16.96
CA ALA A 3 -68.32 -2.33 -15.69
C ALA A 3 -67.30 -1.53 -14.88
N ALA A 4 -67.49 -1.44 -13.56
CA ALA A 4 -66.58 -0.75 -12.64
C ALA A 4 -65.47 -1.68 -12.15
N VAL A 5 -64.22 -1.21 -12.20
CA VAL A 5 -63.02 -1.93 -11.73
C VAL A 5 -62.69 -1.49 -10.31
N SER A 6 -62.61 -2.45 -9.38
CA SER A 6 -62.19 -2.17 -8.00
C SER A 6 -60.67 -1.98 -7.90
N LEU A 7 -60.24 -0.74 -7.69
CA LEU A 7 -58.89 -0.38 -7.27
C LEU A 7 -58.82 -0.35 -5.75
N ASP A 8 -57.98 -1.19 -5.13
CA ASP A 8 -57.13 -0.78 -4.00
C ASP A 8 -56.16 -1.91 -3.62
N ASP A 9 -54.93 -1.81 -4.12
CA ASP A 9 -53.79 -2.66 -3.77
C ASP A 9 -52.68 -1.74 -3.22
N PRO A 10 -52.48 -1.65 -1.89
CA PRO A 10 -51.60 -0.67 -1.29
C PRO A 10 -50.12 -0.87 -1.62
N ASP A 11 -49.72 -2.05 -2.10
CA ASP A 11 -48.34 -2.33 -2.48
C ASP A 11 -47.97 -1.91 -3.91
N LYS A 12 -48.97 -1.58 -4.75
CA LYS A 12 -48.73 -0.94 -6.06
C LYS A 12 -48.48 0.58 -5.97
N ARG A 13 -48.53 1.17 -4.77
CA ARG A 13 -48.14 2.57 -4.55
C ARG A 13 -46.63 2.75 -4.76
N THR A 14 -46.25 3.59 -5.72
CA THR A 14 -44.84 3.93 -5.97
C THR A 14 -44.16 4.44 -4.70
N ALA A 15 -42.85 4.24 -4.56
CA ALA A 15 -42.09 4.64 -3.37
C ALA A 15 -42.32 6.13 -2.99
N ARG A 16 -42.52 7.00 -3.99
CA ARG A 16 -42.81 8.43 -3.84
C ARG A 16 -44.19 8.72 -3.22
N ALA A 17 -45.19 7.86 -3.46
CA ALA A 17 -46.49 7.94 -2.79
C ALA A 17 -46.38 7.44 -1.34
N LYS A 18 -45.67 6.32 -1.11
CA LYS A 18 -45.37 5.81 0.25
C LYS A 18 -44.53 6.81 1.08
N GLU A 19 -43.70 7.64 0.44
CA GLU A 19 -42.97 8.75 1.08
C GLU A 19 -43.88 9.95 1.42
N LEU A 20 -44.91 10.22 0.60
CA LEU A 20 -45.91 11.27 0.86
C LEU A 20 -46.93 10.86 1.94
N ASP A 21 -47.26 9.58 2.07
CA ASP A 21 -48.15 9.05 3.12
C ASP A 21 -47.50 9.18 4.52
N LYS A 22 -46.15 9.16 4.61
CA LYS A 22 -45.39 9.44 5.85
C LYS A 22 -45.49 10.89 6.34
N LEU A 23 -46.00 11.81 5.52
CA LEU A 23 -46.08 13.26 5.81
C LEU A 23 -47.50 13.70 6.19
N GLY A 24 -48.33 12.82 6.77
CA GLY A 24 -49.66 13.20 7.28
C GLY A 24 -50.72 12.09 7.37
N GLY A 25 -50.45 10.87 6.91
CA GLY A 25 -51.40 9.76 7.00
C GLY A 25 -52.67 9.91 6.13
N LEU A 26 -53.63 9.02 6.37
CA LEU A 26 -54.81 8.79 5.52
C LEU A 26 -55.88 9.89 5.51
N GLN A 27 -55.80 10.89 6.40
CA GLN A 27 -56.83 11.94 6.55
C GLN A 27 -56.58 13.19 5.70
N ARG A 28 -55.47 13.25 4.95
CA ARG A 28 -55.11 14.36 4.07
C ARG A 28 -56.00 14.42 2.81
N ALA A 29 -56.48 15.62 2.47
CA ALA A 29 -57.18 15.88 1.21
C ALA A 29 -56.34 15.49 -0.02
N ALA A 30 -56.98 14.87 -1.01
CA ALA A 30 -56.32 14.32 -2.19
C ALA A 30 -55.61 15.40 -3.04
N VAL A 31 -54.29 15.33 -3.12
CA VAL A 31 -53.48 16.31 -3.87
C VAL A 31 -53.47 15.97 -5.35
N ARG A 32 -53.97 16.90 -6.19
CA ARG A 32 -54.01 16.74 -7.65
C ARG A 32 -52.62 16.54 -8.24
N ARG A 33 -52.54 15.72 -9.29
CA ARG A 33 -51.31 15.33 -9.98
C ARG A 33 -50.55 16.60 -10.43
N GLY A 34 -49.32 16.78 -9.94
CA GLY A 34 -48.49 17.98 -10.17
C GLY A 34 -48.30 18.91 -8.96
N GLN A 35 -49.21 18.91 -7.97
CA GLN A 35 -49.12 19.82 -6.82
C GLN A 35 -48.40 19.26 -5.59
N SER A 36 -47.84 18.04 -5.67
CA SER A 36 -47.18 17.36 -4.55
C SER A 36 -45.92 18.05 -4.03
N PHE A 37 -45.27 18.90 -4.84
CA PHE A 37 -44.12 19.68 -4.39
C PHE A 37 -44.55 20.89 -3.55
N ASN A 38 -45.50 21.70 -4.04
CA ASN A 38 -46.02 22.85 -3.31
C ASN A 38 -46.59 22.44 -1.95
N LYS A 39 -47.39 21.37 -1.87
CA LYS A 39 -47.92 20.87 -0.59
C LYS A 39 -46.85 20.28 0.35
N ARG A 40 -45.67 19.90 -0.14
CA ARG A 40 -44.51 19.53 0.71
C ARG A 40 -43.77 20.77 1.22
N MET A 41 -43.68 21.83 0.41
CA MET A 41 -43.09 23.11 0.82
C MET A 41 -43.98 23.86 1.83
N GLU A 42 -45.30 23.79 1.67
CA GLU A 42 -46.29 24.32 2.60
C GLU A 42 -46.14 23.67 3.99
N TRP A 43 -46.20 22.32 4.06
CA TRP A 43 -45.99 21.58 5.31
C TRP A 43 -44.62 21.82 5.97
N LEU A 44 -43.55 21.98 5.18
CA LEU A 44 -42.23 22.36 5.71
C LEU A 44 -42.20 23.81 6.24
N GLY A 45 -42.99 24.71 5.66
CA GLY A 45 -43.22 26.05 6.18
C GLY A 45 -43.96 26.01 7.51
N ASP A 46 -45.06 25.26 7.57
CA ASP A 46 -45.87 25.08 8.78
C ASP A 46 -45.04 24.50 9.94
N GLN A 47 -44.24 23.45 9.68
CA GLN A 47 -43.33 22.87 10.68
C GLN A 47 -42.23 23.83 11.12
N LEU A 48 -41.71 24.69 10.23
CA LEU A 48 -40.73 25.70 10.60
C LEU A 48 -41.37 26.82 11.45
N HIS A 49 -42.64 27.13 11.19
CA HIS A 49 -43.41 28.09 11.97
C HIS A 49 -43.74 27.55 13.36
N GLU A 50 -44.21 26.30 13.47
CA GLU A 50 -44.47 25.61 14.73
C GLU A 50 -43.18 25.49 15.58
N GLN A 51 -42.03 25.15 14.97
CA GLN A 51 -40.74 25.18 15.66
C GLN A 51 -40.30 26.59 16.07
N GLY A 52 -40.66 27.61 15.28
CA GLY A 52 -40.47 29.02 15.63
C GLY A 52 -41.25 29.41 16.87
N GLU A 53 -42.56 29.12 16.90
CA GLU A 53 -43.45 29.38 18.04
C GLU A 53 -43.00 28.62 19.29
N GLN A 54 -42.60 27.34 19.17
CA GLN A 54 -42.05 26.58 20.30
C GLN A 54 -40.75 27.18 20.83
N MET A 55 -39.91 27.75 19.96
CA MET A 55 -38.66 28.39 20.36
C MET A 55 -38.90 29.78 20.97
N GLU A 56 -39.89 30.53 20.47
CA GLU A 56 -40.33 31.80 21.03
C GLU A 56 -41.03 31.63 22.39
N GLU A 57 -41.87 30.59 22.55
CA GLU A 57 -42.47 30.20 23.83
C GLU A 57 -41.40 29.75 24.85
N ALA A 58 -40.38 29.00 24.41
CA ALA A 58 -39.25 28.63 25.26
C ALA A 58 -38.44 29.86 25.71
N LEU A 59 -38.21 30.82 24.81
CA LEU A 59 -37.53 32.09 25.11
C LEU A 59 -38.38 33.04 25.97
N SER A 60 -39.71 33.00 25.88
CA SER A 60 -40.60 33.76 26.76
C SER A 60 -40.63 33.20 28.19
N LYS A 61 -40.38 31.89 28.36
CA LYS A 61 -40.30 31.21 29.66
C LYS A 61 -38.93 31.34 30.32
N ASP A 62 -37.84 31.30 29.54
CA ASP A 62 -36.48 31.63 30.00
C ASP A 62 -35.66 32.32 28.89
N PRO A 63 -35.40 33.64 28.98
CA PRO A 63 -34.65 34.38 27.96
C PRO A 63 -33.15 34.00 27.90
N LEU A 64 -32.67 33.10 28.76
CA LEU A 64 -31.29 32.60 28.79
C LEU A 64 -31.16 31.10 28.47
N ALA A 65 -32.25 30.41 28.08
CA ALA A 65 -32.28 28.96 27.85
C ALA A 65 -31.15 28.48 26.91
N GLY A 66 -31.00 29.10 25.74
CA GLY A 66 -29.93 28.75 24.78
C GLY A 66 -28.51 29.14 25.23
N ARG A 67 -28.36 30.04 26.21
CA ARG A 67 -27.07 30.52 26.70
C ARG A 67 -26.44 29.55 27.71
N HIS A 68 -27.26 28.79 28.42
CA HIS A 68 -26.82 27.86 29.47
C HIS A 68 -26.04 26.67 28.90
N ASP A 69 -26.47 26.08 27.78
CA ASP A 69 -25.74 24.98 27.14
C ASP A 69 -24.41 25.41 26.53
N ILE A 70 -24.31 26.64 26.02
CA ILE A 70 -23.04 27.22 25.54
C ILE A 70 -22.05 27.38 26.72
N ILE A 71 -22.53 27.87 27.86
CA ILE A 71 -21.72 27.99 29.10
C ILE A 71 -21.29 26.60 29.60
N LYS A 72 -22.15 25.59 29.50
CA LYS A 72 -21.87 24.19 29.87
C LYS A 72 -20.77 23.59 28.99
N GLN A 73 -20.82 23.83 27.68
CA GLN A 73 -19.77 23.42 26.74
C GLN A 73 -18.45 24.19 26.94
N MET A 74 -18.49 25.47 27.33
CA MET A 74 -17.28 26.24 27.64
C MET A 74 -16.62 25.80 28.96
N LYS A 75 -17.40 25.44 30.00
CA LYS A 75 -16.85 24.87 31.24
C LYS A 75 -16.11 23.54 31.01
N GLN A 76 -16.49 22.75 30.00
CA GLN A 76 -15.81 21.50 29.64
C GLN A 76 -14.48 21.69 28.87
N LYS A 77 -14.11 22.91 28.47
CA LYS A 77 -12.97 23.15 27.54
C LYS A 77 -11.76 23.89 28.13
N ARG A 78 -11.63 24.03 29.45
CA ARG A 78 -10.42 24.62 30.07
C ARG A 78 -9.42 23.55 30.55
N PRO A 79 -8.18 23.52 30.03
CA PRO A 79 -7.13 22.67 30.58
C PRO A 79 -6.56 23.29 31.87
N VAL A 80 -6.28 22.45 32.87
CA VAL A 80 -5.59 22.85 34.10
C VAL A 80 -4.09 22.79 33.86
N THR A 81 -3.41 23.93 33.96
CA THR A 81 -1.96 24.04 33.87
C THR A 81 -1.28 23.56 35.15
N SER A 82 -0.18 22.83 34.99
CA SER A 82 0.63 22.23 36.06
C SER A 82 1.51 23.21 36.83
N SER A 83 1.68 23.00 38.14
CA SER A 83 2.81 23.57 38.91
C SER A 83 3.30 22.61 40.01
N SER A 84 4.61 22.34 39.99
CA SER A 84 5.49 21.84 41.08
C SER A 84 5.12 20.57 41.87
N ALA A 85 6.06 19.60 41.88
CA ALA A 85 6.16 18.52 42.85
C ALA A 85 6.65 19.03 44.24
N PRO A 86 6.55 18.24 45.33
CA PRO A 86 7.56 17.20 45.58
C PRO A 86 7.03 15.86 46.15
N SER A 87 7.94 14.88 46.22
CA SER A 87 7.84 13.60 46.95
C SER A 87 8.88 13.62 48.10
N PRO A 88 8.94 12.70 49.08
CA PRO A 88 8.14 11.49 49.30
C PRO A 88 7.62 11.30 50.75
N GLY A 89 6.81 10.26 50.99
CA GLY A 89 6.52 9.76 52.34
C GLY A 89 5.11 9.18 52.51
N GLY A 90 5.01 7.87 52.71
CA GLY A 90 3.70 7.20 52.83
C GLY A 90 3.05 7.35 54.21
N ARG A 91 1.73 7.60 54.23
CA ARG A 91 0.81 7.29 55.33
C ARG A 91 -0.61 7.14 54.77
N LYS A 92 -1.42 6.26 55.36
CA LYS A 92 -2.83 6.04 54.98
C LYS A 92 -3.65 7.31 55.23
N PRO A 93 -4.60 7.69 54.37
CA PRO A 93 -5.41 8.89 54.59
C PRO A 93 -6.30 8.72 55.83
N ARG A 94 -6.13 9.59 56.82
CA ARG A 94 -7.17 9.86 57.82
C ARG A 94 -8.06 10.96 57.26
N LEU A 95 -9.38 10.72 57.27
CA LEU A 95 -10.38 11.76 56.99
C LEU A 95 -10.16 12.94 57.95
N SER A 96 -10.31 14.16 57.45
CA SER A 96 -10.18 15.36 58.28
C SER A 96 -11.39 15.50 59.21
N VAL A 97 -11.18 16.14 60.37
CA VAL A 97 -12.27 16.42 61.34
C VAL A 97 -13.41 17.21 60.70
N LYS A 98 -13.10 18.06 59.72
CA LYS A 98 -14.06 18.88 58.97
C LYS A 98 -14.86 18.09 57.92
N GLU A 99 -14.37 16.94 57.47
CA GLU A 99 -15.15 15.99 56.65
C GLU A 99 -16.06 15.15 57.55
N TRP A 100 -15.59 14.72 58.73
CA TRP A 100 -16.39 14.00 59.71
C TRP A 100 -17.62 14.80 60.18
N GLN A 101 -17.45 16.09 60.47
CA GLN A 101 -18.56 16.97 60.88
C GLN A 101 -19.61 17.25 59.79
N ASN A 102 -19.29 17.00 58.52
CA ASN A 102 -20.19 17.25 57.39
C ASN A 102 -20.84 15.97 56.82
N MET A 103 -20.53 14.79 57.36
CA MET A 103 -21.19 13.55 56.96
C MET A 103 -22.58 13.43 57.60
N LYS A 104 -23.61 13.31 56.74
CA LYS A 104 -24.98 13.01 57.19
C LYS A 104 -25.02 11.68 57.93
N HIS A 105 -25.88 11.59 58.94
CA HIS A 105 -25.94 10.48 59.90
C HIS A 105 -26.12 9.09 59.26
N ASP A 106 -26.77 9.02 58.10
CA ASP A 106 -26.96 7.78 57.33
C ASP A 106 -25.68 7.28 56.66
N ALA A 107 -24.80 8.19 56.24
CA ALA A 107 -23.50 7.84 55.64
C ALA A 107 -22.52 7.26 56.67
N VAL A 108 -22.66 7.63 57.94
CA VAL A 108 -21.89 7.05 59.06
C VAL A 108 -22.39 5.62 59.34
N ARG A 109 -23.72 5.40 59.41
CA ARG A 109 -24.31 4.07 59.61
C ARG A 109 -23.99 3.09 58.47
N GLU A 110 -23.94 3.55 57.22
CA GLU A 110 -23.51 2.73 56.07
C GLU A 110 -22.04 2.29 56.20
N LEU A 111 -21.18 3.15 56.76
CA LEU A 111 -19.76 2.88 56.98
C LEU A 111 -19.53 1.89 58.13
N GLU A 112 -20.30 1.99 59.21
CA GLU A 112 -20.31 1.00 60.30
C GLU A 112 -20.82 -0.36 59.83
N ARG A 113 -21.90 -0.40 59.02
CA ARG A 113 -22.40 -1.67 58.44
C ARG A 113 -21.33 -2.38 57.60
N ARG A 114 -20.56 -1.63 56.81
CA ARG A 114 -19.47 -2.17 55.98
C ARG A 114 -18.26 -2.63 56.80
N ALA A 115 -18.01 -2.04 57.96
CA ALA A 115 -16.96 -2.48 58.87
C ALA A 115 -17.30 -3.80 59.57
N GLN A 116 -18.58 -4.05 59.86
CA GLN A 116 -19.04 -5.27 60.55
C GLN A 116 -19.11 -6.51 59.65
N THR A 117 -19.19 -6.36 58.33
CA THR A 117 -19.31 -7.50 57.37
C THR A 117 -17.98 -8.09 56.89
N ALA A 118 -16.85 -7.76 57.52
CA ALA A 118 -15.51 -8.12 57.04
C ALA A 118 -14.69 -8.94 58.07
N VAL A 119 -15.12 -10.19 58.33
CA VAL A 119 -14.31 -11.21 59.02
C VAL A 119 -14.22 -12.45 58.12
N PRO A 120 -13.02 -12.84 57.66
CA PRO A 120 -12.81 -14.11 56.98
C PRO A 120 -12.35 -15.15 58.02
N ASP A 121 -13.16 -16.20 58.23
CA ASP A 121 -12.70 -17.40 58.93
C ASP A 121 -12.45 -18.55 57.94
N SER A 122 -11.51 -19.42 58.29
CA SER A 122 -10.87 -20.34 57.36
C SER A 122 -10.89 -21.77 57.89
N ARG A 123 -11.39 -22.73 57.11
CA ARG A 123 -10.87 -24.13 57.07
C ARG A 123 -11.60 -25.05 56.07
N LEU A 124 -10.79 -25.75 55.29
CA LEU A 124 -10.82 -27.21 55.04
C LEU A 124 -12.18 -27.94 55.04
N LYS A 125 -12.58 -28.55 53.92
CA LYS A 125 -12.22 -29.94 53.52
C LYS A 125 -12.86 -30.35 52.17
N ALA A 126 -12.59 -31.57 51.73
CA ALA A 126 -12.87 -32.08 50.38
C ALA A 126 -14.11 -32.98 50.28
N GLU A 127 -14.50 -33.21 49.02
CA GLU A 127 -15.21 -34.40 48.49
C GLU A 127 -16.75 -34.50 48.68
N PRO A 128 -17.46 -35.39 47.94
CA PRO A 128 -18.48 -34.91 47.00
C PRO A 128 -19.87 -35.54 47.20
N GLN A 129 -20.91 -35.03 46.52
CA GLN A 129 -22.03 -35.91 46.12
C GLN A 129 -22.94 -35.41 44.99
N GLU A 130 -23.78 -36.34 44.56
CA GLU A 130 -24.67 -36.33 43.41
C GLU A 130 -26.02 -35.61 43.66
N ASN A 131 -26.83 -35.58 42.60
CA ASN A 131 -28.29 -35.75 42.63
C ASN A 131 -29.18 -34.71 43.35
N SER A 132 -29.74 -33.85 42.49
CA SER A 132 -31.17 -33.92 42.11
C SER A 132 -32.16 -32.86 42.62
N LYS A 133 -32.97 -32.43 41.63
CA LYS A 133 -34.43 -32.16 41.70
C LYS A 133 -34.99 -31.01 42.56
N GLN A 134 -35.69 -30.15 41.81
CA GLN A 134 -37.11 -29.77 41.98
C GLN A 134 -37.52 -28.55 42.86
N VAL A 135 -38.25 -27.65 42.18
CA VAL A 135 -39.61 -27.16 42.50
C VAL A 135 -39.82 -25.87 43.32
N ARG A 136 -40.49 -24.90 42.64
CA ARG A 136 -41.37 -23.78 43.12
C ARG A 136 -40.75 -22.74 44.06
N GLN A 137 -41.07 -21.45 43.96
CA GLN A 137 -42.38 -20.79 44.11
C GLN A 137 -42.52 -19.65 43.06
N GLN A 138 -43.70 -19.23 42.56
CA GLN A 138 -44.86 -18.57 43.22
C GLN A 138 -44.43 -17.33 44.04
N GLY A 139 -45.08 -16.17 43.97
CA GLY A 139 -46.22 -15.70 43.18
C GLY A 139 -46.74 -14.35 43.73
N TRP A 140 -47.80 -13.81 43.11
CA TRP A 140 -48.52 -12.54 43.44
C TRP A 140 -47.82 -11.23 43.06
N ASN A 141 -48.37 -10.27 42.31
CA ASN A 141 -49.74 -9.72 42.05
C ASN A 141 -50.26 -8.64 43.04
N ASP A 142 -51.10 -7.77 42.46
CA ASP A 142 -52.01 -6.75 43.03
C ASP A 142 -51.41 -5.35 43.34
N SER A 143 -52.07 -4.21 43.05
CA SER A 143 -53.38 -3.98 42.38
C SER A 143 -53.67 -2.50 41.97
N HIS A 144 -54.46 -2.31 40.90
CA HIS A 144 -55.41 -1.21 40.56
C HIS A 144 -54.97 0.29 40.54
N HIS A 145 -55.65 1.27 39.87
CA HIS A 145 -57.08 1.48 39.54
C HIS A 145 -57.35 2.38 38.27
N LEU A 146 -58.48 2.13 37.56
CA LEU A 146 -59.42 3.07 36.86
C LEU A 146 -58.87 4.01 35.73
N VAL A 147 -59.58 4.54 34.70
CA VAL A 147 -60.98 4.57 34.17
C VAL A 147 -60.90 5.12 32.71
N ALA A 148 -61.83 5.02 31.74
CA ALA A 148 -62.89 4.07 31.34
C ALA A 148 -63.47 4.48 29.94
N GLY A 149 -64.33 3.65 29.31
CA GLY A 149 -65.01 3.88 28.01
C GLY A 149 -64.26 3.27 26.81
N GLY A 150 -64.83 2.52 25.85
CA GLY A 150 -66.24 2.23 25.49
C GLY A 150 -66.55 2.73 24.06
N GLY A 151 -66.96 1.94 23.06
CA GLY A 151 -67.10 0.48 22.96
C GLY A 151 -67.52 0.02 21.53
N SER A 152 -67.63 -1.30 21.32
CA SER A 152 -68.37 -1.99 20.24
C SER A 152 -68.06 -1.75 18.73
N VAL A 153 -67.11 -2.52 18.17
CA VAL A 153 -67.22 -3.12 16.80
C VAL A 153 -66.53 -4.50 16.79
N ALA A 154 -67.24 -5.58 17.15
CA ALA A 154 -66.64 -6.91 17.40
C ALA A 154 -67.11 -8.05 16.47
N ALA A 155 -67.81 -7.77 15.37
CA ALA A 155 -68.42 -8.81 14.52
C ALA A 155 -67.66 -9.15 13.22
N THR A 156 -66.79 -8.27 12.71
CA THR A 156 -66.24 -8.40 11.33
C THR A 156 -64.86 -9.08 11.25
N LEU A 157 -64.15 -9.20 12.39
CA LEU A 157 -62.74 -9.62 12.43
C LEU A 157 -62.49 -11.15 12.34
N LYS A 158 -63.54 -11.98 12.35
CA LYS A 158 -63.38 -13.43 12.29
C LYS A 158 -63.15 -13.97 10.86
N SER A 159 -63.66 -13.29 9.82
CA SER A 159 -63.59 -13.82 8.43
C SER A 159 -62.28 -13.53 7.67
N THR A 160 -61.42 -12.65 8.19
CA THR A 160 -60.12 -12.30 7.56
C THR A 160 -58.96 -13.15 8.06
N ALA A 161 -59.07 -13.77 9.24
CA ALA A 161 -58.10 -14.77 9.71
C ALA A 161 -58.10 -16.00 8.80
N ASP A 162 -59.28 -16.55 8.52
CA ASP A 162 -59.47 -17.75 7.71
C ASP A 162 -59.00 -17.54 6.25
N LYS A 163 -59.24 -16.34 5.70
CA LYS A 163 -58.75 -15.96 4.36
C LYS A 163 -57.22 -15.80 4.31
N ASN A 164 -56.59 -15.36 5.40
CA ASN A 164 -55.13 -15.25 5.46
C ASN A 164 -54.44 -16.61 5.67
N SER A 165 -55.07 -17.58 6.35
CA SER A 165 -54.59 -18.97 6.32
C SER A 165 -54.73 -19.59 4.93
N ASP A 166 -55.84 -19.34 4.24
CA ASP A 166 -56.10 -19.87 2.89
C ASP A 166 -55.15 -19.26 1.83
N ILE A 167 -54.81 -17.97 1.94
CA ILE A 167 -53.77 -17.33 1.12
C ILE A 167 -52.37 -17.88 1.45
N ARG A 168 -52.05 -18.15 2.72
CA ARG A 168 -50.77 -18.78 3.10
C ARG A 168 -50.66 -20.22 2.60
N ALA A 169 -51.74 -20.99 2.64
CA ALA A 169 -51.81 -22.32 2.03
C ALA A 169 -51.57 -22.22 0.52
N LYS A 170 -52.28 -21.35 -0.19
CA LYS A 170 -52.11 -21.13 -1.65
C LYS A 170 -50.72 -20.62 -2.03
N LEU A 171 -50.07 -19.81 -1.20
CA LEU A 171 -48.66 -19.41 -1.38
C LEU A 171 -47.68 -20.57 -1.12
N SER A 172 -47.91 -21.36 -0.08
CA SER A 172 -47.15 -22.59 0.18
C SER A 172 -47.25 -23.56 -1.01
N ASP A 173 -48.48 -23.81 -1.48
CA ASP A 173 -48.74 -24.65 -2.64
C ASP A 173 -48.17 -24.07 -3.94
N TYR A 174 -48.12 -22.74 -4.08
CA TYR A 174 -47.44 -22.09 -5.20
C TYR A 174 -45.92 -22.31 -5.15
N TYR A 175 -45.28 -22.16 -3.99
CA TYR A 175 -43.84 -22.42 -3.86
C TYR A 175 -43.50 -23.91 -3.99
N ILE A 176 -44.35 -24.81 -3.47
CA ILE A 176 -44.22 -26.26 -3.68
C ILE A 176 -44.42 -26.62 -5.16
N ASN A 177 -45.38 -25.99 -5.86
CA ASN A 177 -45.53 -26.14 -7.31
C ASN A 177 -44.35 -25.56 -8.10
N LEU A 178 -43.76 -24.46 -7.64
CA LEU A 178 -42.59 -23.86 -8.26
C LEU A 178 -41.36 -24.76 -8.07
N GLU A 179 -41.17 -25.31 -6.87
CA GLU A 179 -40.08 -26.24 -6.56
C GLU A 179 -40.27 -27.58 -7.29
N THR A 180 -41.50 -28.10 -7.41
CA THR A 180 -41.76 -29.28 -8.26
C THR A 180 -41.60 -28.99 -9.74
N LYS A 181 -41.92 -27.79 -10.24
CA LYS A 181 -41.59 -27.37 -11.62
C LYS A 181 -40.09 -27.20 -11.85
N VAL A 182 -39.34 -26.68 -10.89
CA VAL A 182 -37.86 -26.59 -10.96
C VAL A 182 -37.25 -27.99 -10.91
N LYS A 183 -37.71 -28.87 -10.01
CA LYS A 183 -37.30 -30.28 -9.95
C LYS A 183 -37.71 -31.05 -11.20
N ALA A 184 -38.87 -30.77 -11.80
CA ALA A 184 -39.30 -31.36 -13.07
C ALA A 184 -38.47 -30.84 -14.25
N SER A 185 -38.14 -29.55 -14.32
CA SER A 185 -37.26 -29.00 -15.35
C SER A 185 -35.81 -29.47 -15.18
N GLN A 186 -35.32 -29.66 -13.95
CA GLN A 186 -34.05 -30.31 -13.66
C GLN A 186 -34.09 -31.80 -14.01
N ALA A 187 -35.17 -32.51 -13.70
CA ALA A 187 -35.35 -33.90 -14.10
C ALA A 187 -35.41 -34.03 -15.62
N GLU A 188 -36.12 -33.15 -16.32
CA GLU A 188 -36.19 -33.08 -17.78
C GLU A 188 -34.81 -32.77 -18.39
N LYS A 189 -34.03 -31.84 -17.81
CA LYS A 189 -32.64 -31.59 -18.23
C LYS A 189 -31.73 -32.79 -17.95
N THR A 190 -31.92 -33.47 -16.82
CA THR A 190 -31.17 -34.69 -16.46
C THR A 190 -31.57 -35.87 -17.35
N GLN A 191 -32.83 -35.94 -17.78
CA GLN A 191 -33.36 -36.95 -18.69
C GLN A 191 -32.95 -36.66 -20.13
N LYS A 192 -32.87 -35.39 -20.55
CA LYS A 192 -32.22 -34.99 -21.80
C LYS A 192 -30.72 -35.29 -21.78
N LEU A 193 -30.01 -35.07 -20.66
CA LEU A 193 -28.62 -35.53 -20.51
C LEU A 193 -28.51 -37.06 -20.59
N LYS A 194 -29.38 -37.81 -19.91
CA LYS A 194 -29.41 -39.28 -19.97
C LYS A 194 -29.72 -39.79 -21.38
N ASN A 195 -30.57 -39.09 -22.13
CA ASN A 195 -30.88 -39.43 -23.53
C ASN A 195 -29.73 -39.05 -24.48
N LEU A 196 -28.99 -37.97 -24.23
CA LEU A 196 -27.73 -37.67 -24.94
C LEU A 196 -26.62 -38.69 -24.65
N TYR A 197 -26.67 -39.36 -23.50
CA TYR A 197 -25.74 -40.42 -23.08
C TYR A 197 -26.34 -41.84 -23.22
N GLN A 198 -27.39 -42.04 -24.04
CA GLN A 198 -27.77 -43.39 -24.46
C GLN A 198 -26.84 -43.87 -25.59
N PRO A 199 -26.03 -44.93 -25.38
CA PRO A 199 -25.22 -45.48 -26.45
C PRO A 199 -26.13 -46.13 -27.51
N VAL A 200 -25.89 -45.79 -28.78
CA VAL A 200 -26.62 -46.38 -29.90
C VAL A 200 -26.24 -47.86 -30.02
N GLY A 201 -27.19 -48.74 -29.66
CA GLY A 201 -27.15 -50.17 -29.97
C GLY A 201 -26.41 -51.08 -28.98
N SER A 202 -27.14 -51.63 -28.01
CA SER A 202 -27.01 -53.06 -27.63
C SER A 202 -28.07 -53.49 -26.62
N SER A 203 -29.11 -54.18 -27.09
CA SER A 203 -30.11 -54.83 -26.23
C SER A 203 -29.57 -56.14 -25.65
N LYS A 204 -28.75 -56.06 -24.59
CA LYS A 204 -28.50 -57.20 -23.69
C LYS A 204 -28.71 -56.77 -22.25
N LYS A 205 -29.75 -57.34 -21.62
CA LYS A 205 -29.97 -57.23 -20.16
C LYS A 205 -28.70 -57.73 -19.48
N SER A 206 -27.98 -56.87 -18.76
CA SER A 206 -26.86 -57.30 -17.95
C SER A 206 -27.39 -58.25 -16.87
N ALA A 207 -26.85 -59.47 -16.84
CA ALA A 207 -27.14 -60.41 -15.78
C ALA A 207 -26.77 -59.77 -14.42
N PRO A 208 -27.51 -60.08 -13.33
CA PRO A 208 -27.13 -59.61 -12.01
C PRO A 208 -25.68 -60.00 -11.73
N LEU A 209 -24.91 -59.06 -11.18
CA LEU A 209 -23.50 -59.30 -10.83
C LEU A 209 -23.42 -60.59 -10.01
N PRO A 210 -22.62 -61.59 -10.43
CA PRO A 210 -22.52 -62.87 -9.73
C PRO A 210 -22.33 -62.67 -8.24
N GLU A 211 -23.04 -63.46 -7.43
CA GLU A 211 -23.17 -63.23 -5.99
C GLU A 211 -21.81 -63.08 -5.29
N TRP A 212 -20.81 -63.86 -5.71
CA TRP A 212 -19.43 -63.76 -5.24
C TRP A 212 -18.80 -62.36 -5.42
N ARG A 213 -19.14 -61.61 -6.47
CA ARG A 213 -18.67 -60.22 -6.66
C ARG A 213 -19.37 -59.24 -5.72
N GLN A 214 -20.65 -59.47 -5.42
CA GLN A 214 -21.37 -58.69 -4.41
C GLN A 214 -20.79 -58.97 -3.02
N ASN A 215 -20.57 -60.24 -2.70
CA ASN A 215 -19.96 -60.69 -1.46
C ASN A 215 -18.51 -60.18 -1.30
N ILE A 216 -17.71 -60.12 -2.37
CA ILE A 216 -16.39 -59.45 -2.35
C ILE A 216 -16.51 -57.95 -2.08
N MET A 217 -17.47 -57.23 -2.68
CA MET A 217 -17.66 -55.80 -2.38
C MET A 217 -18.11 -55.56 -0.94
N VAL A 218 -19.01 -56.40 -0.41
CA VAL A 218 -19.44 -56.36 1.00
C VAL A 218 -18.29 -56.70 1.94
N ALA A 219 -17.52 -57.75 1.64
CA ALA A 219 -16.33 -58.15 2.40
C ALA A 219 -15.27 -57.04 2.38
N LYS A 220 -15.00 -56.41 1.23
CA LYS A 220 -14.07 -55.27 1.11
C LYS A 220 -14.55 -54.06 1.92
N LYS A 221 -15.85 -53.73 1.88
CA LYS A 221 -16.44 -52.65 2.68
C LYS A 221 -16.39 -52.96 4.19
N THR A 222 -16.54 -54.22 4.57
CA THR A 222 -16.47 -54.68 5.97
C THR A 222 -15.03 -54.70 6.47
N ALA A 223 -14.08 -55.17 5.66
CA ALA A 223 -12.64 -55.12 5.94
C ALA A 223 -12.15 -53.67 6.10
N TRP A 224 -12.58 -52.74 5.25
CA TRP A 224 -12.26 -51.31 5.42
C TRP A 224 -12.84 -50.71 6.71
N LYS A 225 -14.05 -51.12 7.14
CA LYS A 225 -14.59 -50.76 8.46
C LYS A 225 -13.78 -51.37 9.61
N ALA A 226 -13.38 -52.64 9.48
CA ALA A 226 -12.57 -53.36 10.48
C ALA A 226 -11.18 -52.72 10.62
N VAL A 227 -10.48 -52.45 9.52
CA VAL A 227 -9.21 -51.71 9.53
C VAL A 227 -9.39 -50.32 10.12
N GLY A 228 -10.45 -49.58 9.75
CA GLY A 228 -10.74 -48.27 10.33
C GLY A 228 -11.00 -48.29 11.85
N THR A 229 -11.64 -49.35 12.37
CA THR A 229 -11.82 -49.54 13.82
C THR A 229 -10.54 -50.01 14.50
N LEU A 230 -9.74 -50.87 13.87
CA LEU A 230 -8.49 -51.37 14.42
C LEU A 230 -7.40 -50.29 14.46
N VAL A 231 -7.35 -49.38 13.47
CA VAL A 231 -6.53 -48.15 13.50
C VAL A 231 -6.99 -47.22 14.62
N LYS A 232 -8.31 -47.01 14.82
CA LYS A 232 -8.82 -46.23 15.96
C LYS A 232 -8.48 -46.86 17.32
N LEU A 233 -8.55 -48.19 17.43
CA LEU A 233 -8.16 -48.93 18.63
C LEU A 233 -6.65 -48.88 18.89
N GLN A 234 -5.80 -48.98 17.86
CA GLN A 234 -4.35 -48.80 18.00
C GLN A 234 -3.97 -47.35 18.38
N LEU A 235 -4.71 -46.36 17.89
CA LEU A 235 -4.55 -44.96 18.28
C LEU A 235 -5.01 -44.69 19.73
N ALA A 236 -6.07 -45.37 20.19
CA ALA A 236 -6.56 -45.26 21.57
C ALA A 236 -5.72 -46.07 22.58
N ALA A 237 -5.22 -47.25 22.20
CA ALA A 237 -4.43 -48.13 23.06
C ALA A 237 -2.99 -47.63 23.29
N ARG A 238 -2.46 -46.76 22.42
CA ARG A 238 -1.19 -46.04 22.63
C ARG A 238 -1.37 -44.85 23.59
N GLY A 239 -1.85 -45.13 24.79
CA GLY A 239 -2.17 -44.12 25.79
C GLY A 239 -0.99 -43.21 26.14
N GLY A 240 -1.28 -41.92 26.35
CA GLY A 240 -0.47 -41.05 27.22
C GLY A 240 0.20 -39.83 26.60
N ARG A 241 0.19 -39.61 25.28
CA ARG A 241 0.65 -38.32 24.70
C ARG A 241 -0.29 -37.87 23.58
N PRO A 242 -0.78 -36.60 23.59
CA PRO A 242 -1.47 -36.06 22.43
C PRO A 242 -0.54 -36.14 21.23
N LEU A 243 -1.02 -36.69 20.12
CA LEU A 243 -0.30 -36.72 18.86
C LEU A 243 -0.20 -35.29 18.36
N GLY A 244 0.90 -34.61 18.70
CA GLY A 244 1.23 -33.31 18.15
C GLY A 244 1.26 -33.37 16.62
N VAL A 245 1.05 -32.22 15.98
CA VAL A 245 1.05 -32.14 14.52
C VAL A 245 2.32 -32.81 13.98
N LYS A 246 2.16 -33.79 13.10
CA LYS A 246 3.32 -34.45 12.50
C LYS A 246 4.09 -33.43 11.67
N ARG A 247 5.43 -33.44 11.82
CA ARG A 247 6.35 -32.70 10.94
C ARG A 247 5.99 -32.98 9.48
N MET A 248 6.06 -31.93 8.67
CA MET A 248 5.68 -31.94 7.26
C MET A 248 6.89 -31.80 6.35
N ASP A 249 7.45 -32.92 5.90
CA ASP A 249 8.69 -32.90 5.09
C ASP A 249 8.46 -32.74 3.57
N SER A 250 7.21 -32.89 3.09
CA SER A 250 6.83 -32.58 1.70
C SER A 250 5.44 -31.98 1.62
N PHE A 251 5.29 -30.94 0.79
CA PHE A 251 4.02 -30.28 0.50
C PHE A 251 3.39 -30.73 -0.83
N SER A 252 4.07 -31.60 -1.61
CA SER A 252 3.60 -32.01 -2.94
C SER A 252 2.21 -32.64 -2.96
N TYR A 253 1.80 -33.31 -1.88
CA TYR A 253 0.47 -33.91 -1.78
C TYR A 253 -0.67 -32.87 -1.69
N TYR A 254 -0.41 -31.71 -1.07
CA TYR A 254 -1.41 -30.63 -1.02
C TYR A 254 -1.70 -30.05 -2.39
N ILE A 255 -0.73 -30.05 -3.32
CA ILE A 255 -0.93 -29.51 -4.67
C ILE A 255 -2.05 -30.29 -5.38
N GLN A 256 -2.04 -31.63 -5.28
CA GLN A 256 -3.06 -32.48 -5.90
C GLN A 256 -4.45 -32.29 -5.25
N ASP A 257 -4.51 -32.25 -3.92
CA ASP A 257 -5.76 -32.10 -3.16
C ASP A 257 -6.42 -30.73 -3.41
N LEU A 258 -5.64 -29.64 -3.40
CA LEU A 258 -6.13 -28.29 -3.65
C LEU A 258 -6.62 -28.07 -5.10
N LEU A 259 -5.89 -28.61 -6.08
CA LEU A 259 -6.27 -28.51 -7.49
C LEU A 259 -7.56 -29.28 -7.77
N GLY A 260 -7.69 -30.51 -7.25
CA GLY A 260 -8.91 -31.32 -7.40
C GLY A 260 -9.27 -31.55 -8.87
N SER A 261 -10.46 -31.10 -9.29
CA SER A 261 -10.92 -31.16 -10.69
C SER A 261 -10.02 -30.44 -11.69
N ASP A 262 -9.18 -29.53 -11.22
CA ASP A 262 -8.35 -28.66 -12.06
C ASP A 262 -6.96 -29.25 -12.31
N LEU A 263 -6.66 -30.39 -11.67
CA LEU A 263 -5.36 -31.02 -11.64
C LEU A 263 -4.85 -31.40 -13.04
N GLU A 264 -5.68 -32.05 -13.86
CA GLU A 264 -5.28 -32.52 -15.21
C GLU A 264 -4.87 -31.34 -16.11
N ARG A 265 -5.69 -30.28 -16.19
CA ARG A 265 -5.37 -29.08 -16.98
C ARG A 265 -4.19 -28.30 -16.43
N PHE A 266 -4.02 -28.27 -15.11
CA PHE A 266 -2.84 -27.65 -14.49
C PHE A 266 -1.56 -28.43 -14.84
N GLN A 267 -1.64 -29.76 -14.90
CA GLN A 267 -0.53 -30.61 -15.33
C GLN A 267 -0.19 -30.36 -16.80
N GLU A 268 -1.18 -30.32 -17.69
CA GLU A 268 -0.99 -30.00 -19.12
C GLU A 268 -0.25 -28.66 -19.32
N GLU A 269 -0.72 -27.57 -18.68
CA GLU A 269 -0.05 -26.26 -18.79
C GLU A 269 1.32 -26.22 -18.09
N SER A 270 1.51 -26.98 -17.00
CA SER A 270 2.83 -27.09 -16.34
C SER A 270 3.84 -27.85 -17.19
N VAL A 271 3.40 -28.87 -17.95
CA VAL A 271 4.23 -29.58 -18.93
C VAL A 271 4.59 -28.65 -20.08
N ARG A 272 3.59 -27.97 -20.66
CA ARG A 272 3.78 -27.03 -21.76
C ARG A 272 4.74 -25.91 -21.38
N PHE A 273 4.61 -25.33 -20.18
CA PHE A 273 5.58 -24.36 -19.66
C PHE A 273 6.99 -24.95 -19.59
N GLN A 274 7.17 -26.16 -19.04
CA GLN A 274 8.49 -26.79 -18.92
C GLN A 274 9.13 -27.07 -20.28
N GLU A 275 8.35 -27.50 -21.29
CA GLU A 275 8.83 -27.77 -22.64
C GLU A 275 9.28 -26.46 -23.34
N THR A 276 8.44 -25.42 -23.32
CA THR A 276 8.81 -24.10 -23.86
C THR A 276 9.99 -23.48 -23.10
N TYR A 277 10.09 -23.69 -21.78
CA TYR A 277 11.18 -23.15 -20.97
C TYR A 277 12.52 -23.83 -21.29
N ARG A 278 12.52 -25.16 -21.50
CA ARG A 278 13.71 -25.89 -21.97
C ARG A 278 14.15 -25.40 -23.35
N ALA A 279 13.23 -25.28 -24.31
CA ALA A 279 13.54 -24.74 -25.62
C ALA A 279 14.11 -23.31 -25.58
N SER A 280 13.63 -22.47 -24.66
CA SER A 280 14.17 -21.13 -24.39
C SER A 280 15.60 -21.18 -23.81
N GLU A 281 15.86 -22.04 -22.82
CA GLU A 281 17.21 -22.23 -22.25
C GLU A 281 18.20 -22.82 -23.25
N ASP A 282 17.80 -23.83 -24.04
CA ASP A 282 18.63 -24.39 -25.12
C ASP A 282 19.00 -23.30 -26.14
N THR A 283 18.05 -22.40 -26.46
CA THR A 283 18.28 -21.24 -27.34
C THR A 283 19.22 -20.22 -26.70
N ARG A 284 19.11 -19.96 -25.38
CA ARG A 284 20.07 -19.11 -24.64
C ARG A 284 21.48 -19.72 -24.61
N GLN A 285 21.59 -21.03 -24.44
CA GLN A 285 22.87 -21.73 -24.46
C GLN A 285 23.51 -21.60 -25.85
N LEU A 286 22.79 -21.91 -26.93
CA LEU A 286 23.27 -21.73 -28.31
C LEU A 286 23.68 -20.29 -28.61
N LEU A 287 22.94 -19.29 -28.10
CA LEU A 287 23.29 -17.88 -28.22
C LEU A 287 24.60 -17.55 -27.47
N SER A 288 24.80 -18.12 -26.28
CA SER A 288 26.03 -17.95 -25.50
C SER A 288 27.25 -18.63 -26.15
N GLU A 289 27.08 -19.84 -26.68
CA GLU A 289 28.12 -20.57 -27.43
C GLU A 289 28.49 -19.84 -28.72
N LEU A 290 27.52 -19.28 -29.44
CA LEU A 290 27.75 -18.46 -30.63
C LEU A 290 28.54 -17.19 -30.29
N ARG A 291 28.24 -16.51 -29.18
CA ARG A 291 29.01 -15.35 -28.71
C ARG A 291 30.43 -15.70 -28.27
N VAL A 292 30.62 -16.83 -27.59
CA VAL A 292 31.97 -17.34 -27.24
C VAL A 292 32.77 -17.67 -28.51
N THR A 293 32.13 -18.28 -29.51
CA THR A 293 32.76 -18.61 -30.80
C THR A 293 33.11 -17.35 -31.60
N GLN A 294 32.25 -16.33 -31.60
CA GLN A 294 32.59 -15.02 -32.18
C GLN A 294 33.78 -14.39 -31.46
N ALA A 295 33.81 -14.44 -30.12
CA ALA A 295 34.90 -13.87 -29.33
C ALA A 295 36.23 -14.59 -29.57
N SER A 296 36.24 -15.92 -29.72
CA SER A 296 37.47 -16.66 -30.06
C SER A 296 37.95 -16.35 -31.47
N LEU A 297 37.06 -16.32 -32.48
CA LEU A 297 37.44 -15.97 -33.86
C LEU A 297 38.04 -14.55 -33.97
N VAL A 298 37.57 -13.60 -33.15
CA VAL A 298 38.16 -12.25 -33.07
C VAL A 298 39.53 -12.26 -32.40
N GLN A 299 39.77 -13.14 -31.42
CA GLN A 299 41.08 -13.31 -30.78
C GLN A 299 42.08 -14.01 -31.71
N ASP A 300 41.66 -15.07 -32.41
CA ASP A 300 42.49 -15.80 -33.37
C ASP A 300 42.92 -14.89 -34.53
N ALA A 301 41.98 -14.12 -35.10
CA ALA A 301 42.28 -13.14 -36.14
C ALA A 301 43.21 -12.00 -35.67
N ALA A 302 43.16 -11.65 -34.37
CA ALA A 302 44.09 -10.68 -33.78
C ALA A 302 45.50 -11.27 -33.58
N ALA A 303 45.61 -12.56 -33.27
CA ALA A 303 46.89 -13.27 -33.12
C ALA A 303 47.62 -13.44 -34.47
N ASP A 304 46.92 -13.88 -35.52
CA ASP A 304 47.48 -14.03 -36.88
C ASP A 304 48.01 -12.69 -37.46
N CYS A 305 47.40 -11.57 -37.08
CA CYS A 305 47.89 -10.23 -37.44
C CYS A 305 49.17 -9.80 -36.69
N THR A 306 49.59 -10.50 -35.63
CA THR A 306 50.81 -10.15 -34.87
C THR A 306 52.06 -10.90 -35.29
N ASP A 307 51.95 -12.16 -35.75
CA ASP A 307 53.12 -12.94 -36.17
C ASP A 307 53.66 -12.54 -37.55
N SER A 308 52.85 -11.86 -38.37
CA SER A 308 53.21 -11.47 -39.75
C SER A 308 54.06 -10.20 -39.88
N ILE A 309 54.50 -9.59 -38.76
CA ILE A 309 55.35 -8.38 -38.75
C ILE A 309 56.83 -8.69 -38.38
N SER A 310 57.18 -9.96 -38.12
CA SER A 310 58.53 -10.39 -37.72
C SER A 310 59.44 -10.86 -38.88
N GLY A 311 59.48 -10.12 -40.00
CA GLY A 311 60.33 -10.42 -41.17
C GLY A 311 60.88 -9.15 -41.81
N GLY A 312 62.14 -8.80 -41.54
CA GLY A 312 62.65 -7.45 -41.80
C GLY A 312 63.18 -7.17 -43.21
N LEU A 313 63.19 -5.89 -43.57
CA LEU A 313 64.18 -5.28 -44.47
C LEU A 313 64.38 -3.79 -44.12
N ALA A 314 65.55 -3.25 -44.47
CA ALA A 314 66.06 -2.01 -43.89
C ALA A 314 65.77 -0.74 -44.73
N SER A 315 65.80 0.41 -44.03
CA SER A 315 66.22 1.74 -44.51
C SER A 315 65.77 2.25 -45.90
N ILE A 316 64.94 3.29 -45.92
CA ILE A 316 65.26 4.64 -46.48
C ILE A 316 64.12 5.62 -46.13
N PRO A 317 64.40 6.91 -45.81
CA PRO A 317 63.38 7.85 -45.28
C PRO A 317 62.87 8.88 -46.31
N VAL A 318 61.57 9.15 -46.32
CA VAL A 318 60.99 10.34 -47.00
C VAL A 318 59.91 11.00 -46.14
N VAL A 319 60.32 12.09 -45.48
CA VAL A 319 59.70 13.43 -45.50
C VAL A 319 58.16 13.56 -45.59
N VAL A 320 57.56 14.01 -44.49
CA VAL A 320 56.59 15.12 -44.51
C VAL A 320 57.01 16.14 -43.45
N THR A 321 56.90 17.43 -43.78
CA THR A 321 57.53 18.56 -43.09
C THR A 321 56.81 18.99 -41.81
N ALA A 322 57.60 19.43 -40.83
CA ALA A 322 57.14 20.18 -39.67
C ALA A 322 57.28 21.69 -39.89
N SER A 323 56.52 22.49 -39.14
CA SER A 323 57.07 23.72 -38.54
C SER A 323 56.30 24.14 -37.29
N LYS A 324 57.03 24.19 -36.17
CA LYS A 324 56.72 25.07 -35.04
C LYS A 324 57.23 26.47 -35.38
N THR A 325 56.65 27.50 -34.79
CA THR A 325 57.44 28.58 -34.17
C THR A 325 56.69 29.21 -33.00
N SER A 326 57.34 29.21 -31.85
CA SER A 326 57.16 30.19 -30.77
C SER A 326 57.91 31.48 -31.11
N ILE A 327 57.55 32.61 -30.50
CA ILE A 327 58.49 33.65 -30.04
C ILE A 327 57.77 34.54 -29.00
N ASP A 328 58.51 34.91 -27.95
CA ASP A 328 58.11 35.81 -26.87
C ASP A 328 58.03 37.30 -27.32
N VAL A 329 57.60 38.18 -26.41
CA VAL A 329 58.39 39.35 -25.91
C VAL A 329 57.50 40.53 -25.45
N ALA A 330 57.78 40.98 -24.21
CA ALA A 330 57.63 42.34 -23.65
C ALA A 330 56.25 42.96 -23.30
N ALA A 331 56.15 43.33 -22.01
CA ALA A 331 55.93 44.69 -21.49
C ALA A 331 54.59 45.44 -21.77
N ALA A 332 54.06 46.27 -20.86
CA ALA A 332 54.32 46.47 -19.42
C ALA A 332 53.16 47.29 -18.80
N SER A 333 53.17 47.42 -17.46
CA SER A 333 52.75 48.60 -16.66
C SER A 333 51.73 49.59 -17.25
N THR A 334 50.61 49.92 -16.60
CA THR A 334 50.56 50.66 -15.32
C THR A 334 49.09 50.67 -14.83
N SER A 335 48.79 50.32 -13.58
CA SER A 335 48.84 51.13 -12.35
C SER A 335 47.66 52.12 -12.16
N LYS A 336 47.04 52.04 -10.96
CA LYS A 336 46.37 53.16 -10.24
C LYS A 336 45.03 53.65 -10.86
N THR A 337 44.02 54.14 -10.11
CA THR A 337 43.87 54.42 -8.65
C THR A 337 42.39 54.56 -8.29
N LYS A 338 42.05 54.43 -6.98
CA LYS A 338 40.96 55.11 -6.21
C LYS A 338 39.54 55.15 -6.85
N GLY A 339 38.45 54.77 -6.17
CA GLY A 339 38.15 54.89 -4.74
C GLY A 339 37.21 56.08 -4.52
N GLY A 340 35.99 55.85 -4.02
CA GLY A 340 34.93 56.89 -4.00
C GLY A 340 33.59 56.45 -3.43
N THR A 341 33.56 56.33 -2.11
CA THR A 341 32.43 56.14 -1.18
C THR A 341 31.23 57.11 -1.35
N ILE A 342 30.08 56.79 -0.73
CA ILE A 342 29.04 57.68 -0.12
C ILE A 342 27.57 57.60 -0.66
N ASN A 343 26.73 56.96 0.16
CA ASN A 343 25.40 57.34 0.69
C ASN A 343 24.23 57.92 -0.18
N SER A 344 23.12 57.16 -0.13
CA SER A 344 21.83 57.52 0.52
C SER A 344 20.64 58.19 -0.21
N ALA A 345 19.46 57.77 0.27
CA ALA A 345 18.28 58.57 0.64
C ALA A 345 17.11 58.83 -0.37
N LYS A 346 15.98 58.17 -0.04
CA LYS A 346 14.63 58.74 0.24
C LYS A 346 13.66 59.24 -0.86
N GLN A 347 12.38 59.12 -0.47
CA GLN A 347 11.21 59.98 -0.76
C GLN A 347 10.45 59.75 -2.09
N LYS A 348 9.13 59.40 -2.04
CA LYS A 348 7.89 60.26 -2.00
C LYS A 348 7.50 60.77 -3.41
N ASP A 349 6.26 61.10 -3.77
CA ASP A 349 4.93 61.10 -3.14
C ASP A 349 3.84 61.17 -4.25
N GLN A 350 2.56 60.83 -3.95
CA GLN A 350 1.31 61.35 -4.58
C GLN A 350 1.10 61.19 -6.14
N GLY A 351 -0.11 61.30 -6.74
CA GLY A 351 -1.49 61.36 -6.24
C GLY A 351 -2.52 61.86 -7.31
N SER A 352 -3.79 61.42 -7.26
CA SER A 352 -4.98 62.02 -7.94
C SER A 352 -5.06 61.91 -9.50
N SER A 353 -6.17 62.07 -10.26
CA SER A 353 -7.64 62.01 -10.01
C SER A 353 -8.47 61.96 -11.34
N LYS A 354 -9.80 61.78 -11.21
CA LYS A 354 -10.92 62.20 -12.09
C LYS A 354 -11.45 61.36 -13.30
N LEU A 355 -12.79 61.38 -13.34
CA LEU A 355 -13.87 60.89 -14.22
C LEU A 355 -14.02 61.71 -15.55
N PRO A 356 -15.10 61.60 -16.37
CA PRO A 356 -15.80 60.47 -17.06
C PRO A 356 -16.05 60.81 -18.59
N PRO A 357 -17.22 60.57 -19.25
CA PRO A 357 -17.88 59.34 -19.77
C PRO A 357 -18.14 59.36 -21.33
N VAL A 358 -18.94 58.41 -21.89
CA VAL A 358 -20.11 58.60 -22.82
C VAL A 358 -20.41 57.40 -23.79
N ASN A 359 -21.69 56.98 -23.83
CA ASN A 359 -22.56 56.30 -24.84
C ASN A 359 -22.07 55.44 -26.04
N GLY A 360 -22.88 54.43 -26.44
CA GLY A 360 -22.90 53.88 -27.82
C GLY A 360 -23.72 52.59 -28.09
N THR A 361 -24.98 52.72 -28.56
CA THR A 361 -26.00 51.67 -28.83
C THR A 361 -25.99 50.95 -30.21
N LYS A 362 -26.77 49.84 -30.34
CA LYS A 362 -27.34 49.13 -31.56
C LYS A 362 -26.41 48.14 -32.31
N GLY A 363 -26.87 47.06 -32.99
CA GLY A 363 -28.19 46.37 -33.08
C GLY A 363 -28.43 45.56 -34.40
N ARG A 364 -29.34 44.56 -34.41
CA ARG A 364 -29.93 43.80 -35.59
C ARG A 364 -28.97 42.84 -36.38
N ASN A 365 -29.38 41.82 -37.18
CA ASN A 365 -30.64 41.06 -37.45
C ASN A 365 -30.35 39.77 -38.32
N SER A 366 -31.20 38.70 -38.25
CA SER A 366 -31.64 37.71 -39.31
C SER A 366 -30.62 37.00 -40.27
N ALA A 367 -30.85 35.84 -40.95
CA ALA A 367 -31.97 34.89 -41.11
C ALA A 367 -31.53 33.50 -41.70
N ALA A 368 -32.33 32.46 -41.43
CA ALA A 368 -32.88 31.38 -42.29
C ALA A 368 -32.08 30.59 -43.37
N GLY A 369 -32.42 29.29 -43.52
CA GLY A 369 -32.13 28.42 -44.67
C GLY A 369 -32.50 26.94 -44.46
N GLU A 370 -33.45 26.40 -45.24
CA GLU A 370 -33.87 24.97 -45.24
C GLU A 370 -33.28 24.18 -46.42
N GLY A 371 -33.31 22.83 -46.36
CA GLY A 371 -33.02 21.94 -47.49
C GLY A 371 -33.12 20.44 -47.11
N ALA A 372 -33.68 19.60 -47.99
CA ALA A 372 -34.06 18.21 -47.66
C ALA A 372 -33.77 17.19 -48.79
N LEU A 373 -33.88 15.89 -48.44
CA LEU A 373 -34.18 14.69 -49.27
C LEU A 373 -33.10 13.62 -49.59
N THR A 374 -33.60 12.36 -49.54
CA THR A 374 -33.31 11.13 -50.35
C THR A 374 -32.11 10.17 -50.12
N LEU A 375 -32.46 8.98 -49.57
CA LEU A 375 -32.27 7.58 -50.08
C LEU A 375 -31.02 7.13 -50.88
N GLY A 376 -30.46 5.96 -50.51
CA GLY A 376 -29.61 5.11 -51.37
C GLY A 376 -28.92 3.92 -50.64
N SER A 377 -28.79 2.73 -51.25
CA SER A 377 -28.22 1.51 -50.63
C SER A 377 -27.24 0.74 -51.53
N ALA A 378 -26.15 0.20 -50.96
CA ALA A 378 -25.35 -0.97 -51.40
C ALA A 378 -24.26 -1.24 -50.31
N LEU A 379 -23.97 -2.43 -49.76
CA LEU A 379 -23.78 -3.81 -50.24
C LEU A 379 -22.35 -4.11 -50.75
N MET A 380 -21.58 -4.88 -49.97
CA MET A 380 -20.59 -5.85 -50.45
C MET A 380 -20.29 -6.88 -49.35
N ARG A 381 -20.27 -8.18 -49.70
CA ARG A 381 -19.80 -9.30 -48.85
C ARG A 381 -18.58 -9.91 -49.54
N THR A 382 -17.59 -10.36 -48.78
CA THR A 382 -16.54 -11.26 -49.29
C THR A 382 -16.82 -12.70 -48.85
N THR A 383 -16.92 -13.59 -49.83
CA THR A 383 -17.10 -15.04 -49.63
C THR A 383 -15.78 -15.80 -49.68
N ARG A 384 -15.76 -16.93 -49.00
CA ARG A 384 -14.64 -17.86 -48.81
C ARG A 384 -14.93 -19.13 -49.60
N GLN A 385 -13.97 -19.67 -50.36
CA GLN A 385 -14.10 -21.03 -50.89
C GLN A 385 -12.72 -21.68 -51.14
N ASP A 386 -12.62 -22.95 -50.75
CA ASP A 386 -11.45 -23.81 -50.93
C ASP A 386 -11.31 -24.33 -52.37
N GLN A 387 -10.12 -24.83 -52.74
CA GLN A 387 -10.03 -26.22 -53.22
C GLN A 387 -8.58 -26.78 -53.27
N SER A 388 -8.52 -28.11 -53.23
CA SER A 388 -7.31 -28.95 -53.21
C SER A 388 -6.95 -29.52 -54.59
N SER A 389 -5.68 -29.90 -54.83
CA SER A 389 -5.26 -31.33 -54.90
C SER A 389 -4.13 -31.69 -55.91
N LYS A 390 -3.39 -32.75 -55.53
CA LYS A 390 -2.77 -33.82 -56.35
C LYS A 390 -1.36 -33.67 -56.98
N ASN A 391 -0.74 -34.85 -57.07
CA ASN A 391 0.66 -35.18 -57.40
C ASN A 391 0.87 -35.62 -58.87
N ALA A 392 2.16 -35.79 -59.20
CA ALA A 392 2.81 -36.36 -60.40
C ALA A 392 3.29 -35.30 -61.41
N GLY A 393 4.48 -35.38 -62.02
CA GLY A 393 5.60 -36.33 -61.88
C GLY A 393 6.44 -36.43 -63.17
N VAL A 394 7.71 -36.84 -63.06
CA VAL A 394 8.59 -37.41 -64.12
C VAL A 394 9.42 -36.45 -65.03
N ASP A 395 10.73 -36.76 -65.05
CA ASP A 395 11.82 -36.59 -66.05
C ASP A 395 12.51 -35.27 -66.44
N ALA A 396 13.77 -35.47 -66.85
CA ALA A 396 14.86 -34.51 -66.99
C ALA A 396 15.26 -34.25 -68.46
N ARG A 397 15.98 -33.14 -68.71
CA ARG A 397 16.89 -32.98 -69.87
C ARG A 397 17.94 -31.87 -69.67
N ILE A 398 19.18 -32.23 -69.98
CA ILE A 398 20.36 -31.41 -70.34
C ILE A 398 20.34 -31.25 -71.90
N PRO A 399 21.04 -30.32 -72.62
CA PRO A 399 22.10 -29.36 -72.28
C PRO A 399 21.88 -27.89 -72.75
N GLY A 400 22.86 -27.00 -72.53
CA GLY A 400 23.04 -25.78 -73.33
C GLY A 400 24.06 -24.78 -72.76
N ALA A 401 25.30 -24.78 -73.27
CA ALA A 401 26.35 -23.84 -72.84
C ALA A 401 26.35 -22.54 -73.66
N VAL A 402 26.57 -21.39 -73.01
CA VAL A 402 27.07 -20.16 -73.65
C VAL A 402 28.17 -19.56 -72.77
N THR A 403 29.30 -19.28 -73.38
CA THR A 403 30.50 -18.68 -72.77
C THR A 403 30.42 -17.17 -72.71
N SER A 404 30.81 -16.56 -71.58
CA SER A 404 31.34 -15.18 -71.57
C SER A 404 32.41 -15.01 -70.50
N THR A 405 33.67 -14.96 -70.94
CA THR A 405 34.84 -14.63 -70.12
C THR A 405 34.88 -13.13 -69.79
N GLN A 406 34.91 -12.77 -68.50
CA GLN A 406 35.57 -11.55 -68.03
C GLN A 406 36.26 -11.80 -66.68
N SER A 407 37.56 -11.50 -66.61
CA SER A 407 38.36 -11.54 -65.39
C SER A 407 38.44 -10.15 -64.77
N ILE A 408 37.95 -9.97 -63.54
CA ILE A 408 38.22 -8.78 -62.73
C ILE A 408 38.50 -9.18 -61.27
N ALA A 409 39.69 -8.81 -60.81
CA ALA A 409 40.19 -8.69 -59.43
C ALA A 409 39.48 -9.46 -58.29
N SER A 410 40.24 -10.38 -57.67
CA SER A 410 39.98 -10.92 -56.33
C SER A 410 39.87 -9.80 -55.29
N LYS A 411 38.72 -9.74 -54.63
CA LYS A 411 38.45 -8.86 -53.48
C LYS A 411 37.92 -9.76 -52.36
N ASP A 412 38.83 -10.25 -51.52
CA ASP A 412 38.48 -11.20 -50.46
C ASP A 412 37.43 -10.60 -49.53
N MET A 413 36.26 -11.24 -49.51
CA MET A 413 35.07 -10.66 -48.88
C MET A 413 34.94 -11.10 -47.43
N ASN A 414 34.61 -10.13 -46.58
CA ASN A 414 34.37 -10.28 -45.15
C ASN A 414 33.00 -10.94 -44.85
N LEU A 415 32.76 -12.10 -45.48
CA LEU A 415 31.48 -12.84 -45.51
C LEU A 415 31.13 -13.56 -44.19
N GLY A 416 32.14 -13.87 -43.36
CA GLY A 416 31.92 -14.57 -42.10
C GLY A 416 31.18 -13.73 -41.05
N GLY A 417 31.41 -12.42 -41.03
CA GLY A 417 30.81 -11.52 -40.04
C GLY A 417 29.30 -11.35 -40.19
N THR A 418 28.80 -11.25 -41.43
CA THR A 418 27.37 -11.02 -41.70
C THR A 418 26.51 -12.24 -41.34
N ILE A 419 26.95 -13.44 -41.73
CA ILE A 419 26.24 -14.70 -41.44
C ILE A 419 26.13 -14.94 -39.93
N SER A 420 27.17 -14.56 -39.16
CA SER A 420 27.16 -14.72 -37.70
C SER A 420 26.18 -13.75 -37.01
N ALA A 421 26.07 -12.52 -37.51
CA ALA A 421 25.11 -11.53 -37.00
C ALA A 421 23.64 -11.89 -37.34
N GLU A 422 23.37 -12.39 -38.55
CA GLU A 422 22.05 -12.95 -38.91
C GLU A 422 21.71 -14.16 -38.02
N ARG A 423 22.70 -15.04 -37.80
CA ARG A 423 22.83 -16.05 -36.73
C ARG A 423 22.13 -15.61 -35.43
N GLU A 424 22.74 -14.59 -34.85
CA GLU A 424 22.38 -14.04 -33.55
C GLU A 424 20.98 -13.42 -33.54
N GLN A 425 20.62 -12.65 -34.58
CA GLN A 425 19.29 -12.03 -34.69
C GLN A 425 18.16 -13.07 -34.76
N VAL A 426 18.37 -14.19 -35.44
CA VAL A 426 17.39 -15.29 -35.50
C VAL A 426 17.19 -15.93 -34.13
N LEU A 427 18.28 -16.23 -33.40
CA LEU A 427 18.21 -16.79 -32.04
C LEU A 427 17.56 -15.82 -31.05
N MET A 428 17.84 -14.52 -31.14
CA MET A 428 17.19 -13.49 -30.33
C MET A 428 15.68 -13.41 -30.61
N ARG A 429 15.25 -13.45 -31.88
CA ARG A 429 13.83 -13.46 -32.24
C ARG A 429 13.11 -14.72 -31.75
N GLN A 430 13.76 -15.89 -31.84
CA GLN A 430 13.24 -17.15 -31.28
C GLN A 430 13.11 -17.06 -29.76
N LEU A 431 14.06 -16.43 -29.07
CA LEU A 431 13.98 -16.22 -27.62
C LEU A 431 12.81 -15.32 -27.21
N GLU A 432 12.58 -14.21 -27.94
CA GLU A 432 11.42 -13.35 -27.76
C GLU A 432 10.10 -14.11 -27.98
N GLU A 433 10.04 -14.94 -29.03
CA GLU A 433 8.88 -15.79 -29.30
C GLU A 433 8.63 -16.77 -28.14
N TYR A 434 9.65 -17.51 -27.68
CA TYR A 434 9.51 -18.44 -26.56
C TYR A 434 9.10 -17.72 -25.25
N ASN A 435 9.64 -16.53 -24.96
CA ASN A 435 9.21 -15.75 -23.81
C ASN A 435 7.70 -15.40 -23.89
N SER A 436 7.22 -14.99 -25.07
CA SER A 436 5.78 -14.72 -25.28
C SER A 436 4.91 -15.98 -25.16
N GLN A 437 5.44 -17.14 -25.54
CA GLN A 437 4.76 -18.43 -25.40
C GLN A 437 4.71 -18.92 -23.95
N LEU A 438 5.67 -18.55 -23.09
CA LEU A 438 5.70 -18.90 -21.66
C LEU A 438 4.62 -18.17 -20.84
N ASP A 439 4.25 -16.95 -21.23
CA ASP A 439 3.26 -16.15 -20.52
C ASP A 439 1.87 -16.82 -20.48
N GLN A 440 1.44 -17.47 -21.56
CA GLN A 440 0.11 -18.07 -21.62
C GLN A 440 -0.05 -19.24 -20.62
N PRO A 441 0.79 -20.30 -20.60
CA PRO A 441 0.71 -21.35 -19.59
C PRO A 441 0.87 -20.81 -18.18
N LEU A 442 1.78 -19.86 -17.94
CA LEU A 442 1.99 -19.26 -16.62
C LEU A 442 0.74 -18.53 -16.11
N GLN A 443 0.05 -17.78 -16.98
CA GLN A 443 -1.23 -17.13 -16.66
C GLN A 443 -2.34 -18.16 -16.38
N LEU A 444 -2.40 -19.27 -17.13
CA LEU A 444 -3.40 -20.32 -16.92
C LEU A 444 -3.16 -21.09 -15.60
N MET A 445 -1.92 -21.51 -15.32
CA MET A 445 -1.53 -22.10 -14.03
C MET A 445 -1.85 -21.14 -12.87
N THR A 446 -1.54 -19.86 -13.03
CA THR A 446 -1.84 -18.81 -12.05
C THR A 446 -3.35 -18.65 -11.83
N MET A 447 -4.17 -18.71 -12.89
CA MET A 447 -5.64 -18.67 -12.81
C MET A 447 -6.20 -19.86 -12.05
N PHE A 448 -5.72 -21.08 -12.34
CA PHE A 448 -6.12 -22.29 -11.61
C PHE A 448 -5.73 -22.24 -10.14
N ALA A 449 -4.51 -21.78 -9.81
CA ALA A 449 -4.08 -21.57 -8.42
C ALA A 449 -5.00 -20.60 -7.66
N LYS A 450 -5.30 -19.43 -8.25
CA LYS A 450 -6.23 -18.44 -7.68
C LYS A 450 -7.63 -19.03 -7.46
N ARG A 451 -8.15 -19.79 -8.43
CA ARG A 451 -9.44 -20.49 -8.29
C ARG A 451 -9.41 -21.48 -7.14
N CYS A 452 -8.34 -22.26 -6.99
CA CYS A 452 -8.23 -23.27 -5.94
C CYS A 452 -8.12 -22.67 -4.53
N ASN A 453 -7.28 -21.64 -4.36
CA ASN A 453 -7.15 -20.91 -3.09
C ASN A 453 -8.48 -20.32 -2.63
N SER A 454 -9.27 -19.80 -3.57
CA SER A 454 -10.56 -19.16 -3.28
C SER A 454 -11.75 -20.12 -3.11
N LYS A 455 -11.61 -21.44 -3.36
CA LYS A 455 -12.72 -22.40 -3.21
C LYS A 455 -13.37 -22.34 -1.82
N TRP A 456 -12.58 -22.21 -0.75
CA TRP A 456 -13.11 -22.22 0.61
C TRP A 456 -13.79 -20.90 0.99
N THR A 457 -13.22 -19.76 0.57
CA THR A 457 -13.77 -18.42 0.79
C THR A 457 -15.04 -18.19 -0.01
N GLU A 458 -15.12 -18.72 -1.24
CA GLU A 458 -16.33 -18.70 -2.06
C GLU A 458 -17.47 -19.56 -1.50
N ALA A 459 -17.16 -20.60 -0.74
CA ALA A 459 -18.15 -21.44 -0.07
C ALA A 459 -18.73 -20.78 1.20
N GLN A 460 -18.04 -19.78 1.77
CA GLN A 460 -18.56 -19.02 2.91
C GLN A 460 -19.53 -17.92 2.48
N GLN A 461 -20.27 -17.41 3.45
CA GLN A 461 -21.01 -16.16 3.32
C GLN A 461 -20.43 -15.11 4.27
N TRP A 462 -20.14 -13.95 3.72
CA TRP A 462 -19.42 -12.88 4.39
C TRP A 462 -20.34 -11.72 4.78
N ASP A 463 -20.03 -11.06 5.88
CA ASP A 463 -20.59 -9.77 6.28
C ASP A 463 -19.48 -8.75 6.59
N ALA A 464 -19.87 -7.50 6.83
CA ALA A 464 -18.97 -6.52 7.40
C ALA A 464 -18.53 -6.99 8.80
N PRO A 465 -17.21 -7.00 9.10
CA PRO A 465 -16.73 -7.42 10.41
C PRO A 465 -17.20 -6.44 11.50
N HIS A 466 -17.49 -6.95 12.69
CA HIS A 466 -17.60 -6.10 13.86
C HIS A 466 -16.20 -5.72 14.33
N VAL A 467 -15.88 -4.42 14.30
CA VAL A 467 -14.59 -3.90 14.73
C VAL A 467 -14.75 -3.17 16.05
N HIS A 468 -14.15 -3.72 17.10
CA HIS A 468 -14.07 -3.11 18.42
C HIS A 468 -13.14 -1.90 18.37
N SER A 469 -13.70 -0.70 18.44
CA SER A 469 -12.88 0.51 18.43
C SER A 469 -12.20 0.73 19.78
N LEU A 470 -10.88 0.94 19.76
CA LEU A 470 -10.06 1.10 20.96
C LEU A 470 -10.44 2.38 21.74
N SER A 471 -10.82 3.45 21.04
CA SER A 471 -11.39 4.66 21.66
C SER A 471 -12.76 4.42 22.31
N GLY A 472 -13.47 3.37 21.88
CA GLY A 472 -14.71 2.89 22.48
C GLY A 472 -14.53 1.98 23.70
N PHE A 473 -13.30 1.59 24.07
CA PHE A 473 -13.06 0.72 25.22
C PHE A 473 -13.59 1.32 26.53
N GLY A 474 -13.36 2.62 26.77
CA GLY A 474 -13.87 3.34 27.93
C GLY A 474 -15.40 3.43 28.02
N ILE A 475 -16.09 3.33 26.88
CA ILE A 475 -17.56 3.28 26.81
C ILE A 475 -18.06 1.85 27.01
N SER A 476 -17.36 0.86 26.45
CA SER A 476 -17.77 -0.54 26.42
C SER A 476 -17.56 -1.26 27.76
N ALA A 477 -16.44 -1.00 28.44
CA ALA A 477 -16.14 -1.55 29.77
C ALA A 477 -16.50 -0.58 30.92
N GLY A 478 -16.69 0.70 30.61
CA GLY A 478 -16.74 1.77 31.61
C GLY A 478 -15.35 2.14 32.14
N GLY A 479 -15.14 3.42 32.44
CA GLY A 479 -13.82 3.96 32.79
C GLY A 479 -13.15 3.29 34.01
N GLY A 480 -13.95 2.81 34.96
CA GLY A 480 -13.45 2.06 36.12
C GLY A 480 -12.83 0.71 35.73
N GLN A 481 -13.49 -0.07 34.87
CA GLN A 481 -12.96 -1.37 34.43
C GLN A 481 -11.72 -1.20 33.54
N VAL A 482 -11.69 -0.19 32.66
CA VAL A 482 -10.49 0.10 31.84
C VAL A 482 -9.24 0.28 32.71
N ALA A 483 -9.36 0.99 33.84
CA ALA A 483 -8.25 1.14 34.78
C ALA A 483 -7.84 -0.20 35.44
N VAL A 484 -8.81 -1.08 35.74
CA VAL A 484 -8.56 -2.43 36.28
C VAL A 484 -7.85 -3.32 35.26
N TYR A 485 -8.33 -3.39 34.01
CA TYR A 485 -7.68 -4.20 32.97
C TYR A 485 -6.29 -3.68 32.60
N ARG A 486 -6.08 -2.36 32.51
CA ARG A 486 -4.74 -1.76 32.37
C ARG A 486 -3.80 -2.19 33.49
N LYS A 487 -4.25 -2.08 34.76
CA LYS A 487 -3.46 -2.54 35.92
C LYS A 487 -3.17 -4.04 35.85
N THR A 488 -4.11 -4.84 35.38
CA THR A 488 -3.96 -6.29 35.18
C THR A 488 -2.90 -6.59 34.12
N VAL A 489 -2.94 -5.96 32.94
CA VAL A 489 -1.89 -6.09 31.91
C VAL A 489 -0.51 -5.71 32.45
N LEU A 490 -0.39 -4.59 33.17
CA LEU A 490 0.89 -4.17 33.74
C LEU A 490 1.41 -5.16 34.81
N GLN A 491 0.51 -5.79 35.57
CA GLN A 491 0.88 -6.84 36.53
C GLN A 491 1.31 -8.13 35.81
N MET A 492 0.60 -8.52 34.76
CA MET A 492 0.91 -9.68 33.91
C MET A 492 2.26 -9.52 33.19
N LEU A 493 2.59 -8.31 32.70
CA LEU A 493 3.92 -7.98 32.15
C LEU A 493 5.03 -8.17 33.20
N LYS A 494 4.84 -7.69 34.44
CA LYS A 494 5.78 -7.92 35.57
C LYS A 494 5.94 -9.40 35.97
N GLN A 495 4.96 -10.22 35.63
CA GLN A 495 4.94 -11.65 35.90
C GLN A 495 5.54 -12.49 34.76
N GLY A 496 5.80 -11.91 33.58
CA GLY A 496 6.24 -12.66 32.40
C GLY A 496 5.10 -13.33 31.62
N GLU A 497 3.84 -12.96 31.87
CA GLU A 497 2.69 -13.66 31.28
C GLU A 497 2.44 -13.33 29.78
N PHE A 498 3.27 -12.47 29.19
CA PHE A 498 3.28 -12.15 27.76
C PHE A 498 4.60 -12.57 27.13
N ALA A 499 4.53 -13.35 26.06
CA ALA A 499 5.63 -13.64 25.15
C ALA A 499 5.44 -12.88 23.82
N VAL A 500 6.53 -12.57 23.12
CA VAL A 500 6.50 -11.87 21.82
C VAL A 500 7.11 -12.75 20.73
N GLN A 501 6.38 -12.96 19.64
CA GLN A 501 6.87 -13.65 18.45
C GLN A 501 7.18 -12.61 17.37
N VAL A 502 8.41 -12.62 16.85
CA VAL A 502 8.83 -11.79 15.71
C VAL A 502 9.08 -12.69 14.51
N LEU A 503 8.33 -12.45 13.44
CA LEU A 503 8.51 -13.11 12.15
C LEU A 503 9.59 -12.36 11.36
N VAL A 504 10.78 -12.97 11.25
CA VAL A 504 11.96 -12.45 10.55
C VAL A 504 12.14 -13.13 9.18
N GLY A 505 11.71 -14.39 9.05
CA GLY A 505 11.87 -15.21 7.85
C GLY A 505 11.17 -14.66 6.60
N GLU A 506 10.03 -13.98 6.76
CA GLU A 506 9.30 -13.38 5.62
C GLU A 506 9.88 -12.01 5.18
N ASP A 507 10.77 -11.42 5.96
CA ASP A 507 11.00 -9.98 5.95
C ASP A 507 12.24 -9.59 5.13
N TYR A 508 12.05 -9.63 3.81
CA TYR A 508 13.01 -9.16 2.80
C TYR A 508 12.41 -8.01 1.99
N ILE A 509 13.21 -7.00 1.69
CA ILE A 509 12.82 -5.88 0.81
C ILE A 509 13.48 -5.99 -0.57
N LYS A 510 12.74 -5.68 -1.63
CA LYS A 510 13.28 -5.48 -2.98
C LYS A 510 13.47 -3.98 -3.21
N ILE A 511 14.71 -3.51 -3.17
CA ILE A 511 15.06 -2.09 -3.32
C ILE A 511 14.98 -1.64 -4.79
N LYS A 512 15.40 -2.53 -5.70
CA LYS A 512 15.29 -2.40 -7.16
C LYS A 512 14.90 -3.76 -7.74
N GLU A 513 14.22 -3.76 -8.87
CA GLU A 513 13.65 -4.97 -9.49
C GLU A 513 14.70 -6.07 -9.74
N ASN A 514 15.88 -5.68 -10.21
CA ASN A 514 17.00 -6.59 -10.51
C ASN A 514 17.95 -6.86 -9.33
N GLN A 515 17.68 -6.33 -8.12
CA GLN A 515 18.52 -6.57 -6.95
C GLN A 515 18.05 -7.79 -6.15
N ARG A 516 19.01 -8.56 -5.63
CA ARG A 516 18.70 -9.66 -4.70
C ARG A 516 17.90 -9.11 -3.51
N PRO A 517 16.84 -9.82 -3.06
CA PRO A 517 16.03 -9.39 -1.93
C PRO A 517 16.92 -9.26 -0.68
N VAL A 518 16.86 -8.11 -0.02
CA VAL A 518 17.73 -7.78 1.11
C VAL A 518 17.01 -8.11 2.41
N SER A 519 17.64 -8.94 3.25
CA SER A 519 17.12 -9.30 4.58
C SER A 519 17.00 -8.06 5.46
N LEU A 520 15.80 -7.74 5.95
CA LEU A 520 15.63 -6.57 6.82
C LEU A 520 16.38 -6.73 8.14
N TRP A 521 16.44 -7.95 8.71
CA TRP A 521 17.06 -8.22 10.01
C TRP A 521 18.46 -7.63 10.17
N SER A 522 19.35 -8.01 9.25
CA SER A 522 20.80 -7.72 9.26
C SER A 522 21.14 -6.41 8.56
N SER A 523 20.14 -5.70 8.03
CA SER A 523 20.35 -4.45 7.32
C SER A 523 20.21 -3.24 8.24
N ASP A 524 21.21 -2.37 8.20
CA ASP A 524 21.10 -1.05 8.80
C ASP A 524 20.05 -0.22 8.01
N PRO A 525 19.04 0.36 8.68
CA PRO A 525 18.01 1.11 8.00
C PRO A 525 18.57 2.31 7.25
N TRP A 526 19.56 3.02 7.77
CA TRP A 526 20.09 4.19 7.08
C TRP A 526 20.86 3.82 5.81
N THR A 527 21.52 2.67 5.78
CA THR A 527 22.05 2.09 4.55
C THR A 527 20.92 1.83 3.54
N LEU A 528 19.86 1.09 3.91
CA LEU A 528 18.72 0.82 3.02
C LEU A 528 18.08 2.12 2.49
N LEU A 529 17.82 3.07 3.38
CA LEU A 529 17.19 4.35 3.04
C LEU A 529 18.12 5.20 2.16
N SER A 530 19.45 5.11 2.33
CA SER A 530 20.41 5.79 1.45
C SER A 530 20.52 5.18 0.05
N MET A 531 20.20 3.89 -0.13
CA MET A 531 20.14 3.25 -1.44
C MET A 531 18.93 3.72 -2.27
N VAL A 532 17.85 4.16 -1.60
CA VAL A 532 16.62 4.67 -2.25
C VAL A 532 16.62 6.20 -2.34
N MET A 533 16.98 6.91 -1.27
CA MET A 533 16.93 8.38 -1.17
C MET A 533 18.19 8.95 -0.48
N PRO A 534 19.37 8.88 -1.13
CA PRO A 534 20.64 9.31 -0.52
C PRO A 534 20.62 10.77 -0.06
N ALA A 535 20.01 11.67 -0.85
CA ALA A 535 19.95 13.10 -0.56
C ALA A 535 19.19 13.44 0.75
N LYS A 536 18.12 12.70 1.09
CA LYS A 536 17.36 12.93 2.34
C LYS A 536 18.11 12.41 3.56
N VAL A 537 18.81 11.29 3.41
CA VAL A 537 19.51 10.60 4.52
C VAL A 537 20.81 11.32 4.92
N ALA A 538 21.46 12.03 4.00
CA ALA A 538 22.72 12.73 4.26
C ALA A 538 22.65 13.89 5.29
N SER A 539 21.45 14.47 5.49
CA SER A 539 21.26 15.68 6.31
C SER A 539 20.87 15.44 7.78
N LEU A 540 20.68 14.18 8.19
CA LEU A 540 20.13 13.81 9.50
C LEU A 540 21.21 13.28 10.45
N GLU A 541 21.16 13.71 11.71
CA GLU A 541 21.87 13.01 12.78
C GLU A 541 21.25 11.62 12.94
N ARG A 542 22.09 10.58 12.87
CA ARG A 542 21.61 9.20 12.74
C ARG A 542 22.56 8.19 13.39
N VAL A 543 21.98 7.15 13.96
CA VAL A 543 22.69 6.02 14.57
C VAL A 543 22.91 4.95 13.52
N GLN A 544 24.17 4.75 13.10
CA GLN A 544 24.55 3.75 12.09
C GLN A 544 25.15 2.50 12.75
N GLY A 545 25.07 1.37 12.05
CA GLY A 545 25.61 0.08 12.52
C GLY A 545 24.67 -0.68 13.45
N VAL A 546 23.38 -0.34 13.48
CA VAL A 546 22.37 -1.05 14.26
C VAL A 546 21.27 -1.53 13.31
N PRO A 547 21.29 -2.83 12.94
CA PRO A 547 20.30 -3.40 12.03
C PRO A 547 18.85 -3.34 12.55
N MET A 548 17.87 -3.49 11.65
CA MET A 548 16.45 -3.40 12.01
C MET A 548 16.04 -4.41 13.08
N GLY A 549 16.57 -5.65 13.04
CA GLY A 549 16.25 -6.70 14.02
C GLY A 549 16.55 -6.29 15.46
N PRO A 550 17.83 -6.01 15.80
CA PRO A 550 18.23 -5.45 17.08
C PRO A 550 17.49 -4.16 17.45
N ARG A 551 17.21 -3.26 16.49
CA ARG A 551 16.42 -2.04 16.74
C ARG A 551 15.02 -2.35 17.26
N LEU A 552 14.31 -3.32 16.67
CA LEU A 552 12.99 -3.74 17.14
C LEU A 552 13.06 -4.35 18.54
N LEU A 553 14.05 -5.22 18.81
CA LEU A 553 14.24 -5.81 20.15
C LEU A 553 14.55 -4.75 21.21
N MET A 554 15.38 -3.76 20.88
CA MET A 554 15.67 -2.64 21.78
C MET A 554 14.44 -1.76 22.02
N SER A 555 13.59 -1.50 21.02
CA SER A 555 12.31 -0.81 21.25
C SER A 555 11.35 -1.64 22.11
N LEU A 556 11.32 -2.97 21.95
CA LEU A 556 10.54 -3.88 22.81
C LEU A 556 11.01 -3.83 24.26
N VAL A 557 12.32 -3.97 24.51
CA VAL A 557 12.92 -3.92 25.85
C VAL A 557 12.63 -2.57 26.51
N ASN A 558 12.87 -1.45 25.81
CA ASN A 558 12.56 -0.11 26.33
C ASN A 558 11.06 0.08 26.63
N SER A 559 10.17 -0.49 25.81
CA SER A 559 8.71 -0.44 26.03
C SER A 559 8.32 -1.19 27.30
N VAL A 560 8.79 -2.43 27.46
CA VAL A 560 8.48 -3.26 28.64
C VAL A 560 9.14 -2.71 29.92
N GLU A 561 10.37 -2.20 29.84
CA GLU A 561 11.02 -1.53 30.98
C GLU A 561 10.25 -0.28 31.42
N ALA A 562 9.82 0.58 30.48
CA ALA A 562 9.06 1.79 30.80
C ALA A 562 7.68 1.51 31.39
N LEU A 563 7.01 0.43 30.95
CA LEU A 563 5.67 0.06 31.41
C LEU A 563 5.68 -0.74 32.72
N ALA A 564 6.62 -1.68 32.86
CA ALA A 564 6.61 -2.71 33.89
C ALA A 564 7.90 -2.81 34.73
N GLY A 565 8.99 -2.14 34.33
CA GLY A 565 10.28 -2.14 35.01
C GLY A 565 11.22 -3.26 34.57
N ALA A 566 12.51 -3.15 34.94
CA ALA A 566 13.55 -4.10 34.50
C ALA A 566 13.28 -5.57 34.89
N GLU A 567 12.60 -5.83 36.01
CA GLU A 567 12.19 -7.18 36.42
C GLU A 567 11.16 -7.84 35.47
N ALA A 568 10.45 -7.05 34.66
CA ALA A 568 9.60 -7.57 33.60
C ALA A 568 10.41 -7.98 32.36
N VAL A 569 11.45 -7.19 32.01
CA VAL A 569 12.37 -7.50 30.91
C VAL A 569 13.08 -8.83 31.14
N LYS A 570 13.53 -9.09 32.37
CA LYS A 570 14.17 -10.38 32.76
C LYS A 570 13.29 -11.61 32.53
N LYS A 571 11.97 -11.45 32.42
CA LYS A 571 10.99 -12.54 32.21
C LYS A 571 10.33 -12.52 30.83
N LEU A 572 10.75 -11.61 29.96
CA LEU A 572 10.12 -11.39 28.67
C LEU A 572 10.63 -12.42 27.66
N CYS A 573 9.88 -13.52 27.46
CA CYS A 573 10.20 -14.49 26.43
C CYS A 573 9.95 -13.90 25.02
N VAL A 574 10.95 -14.02 24.14
CA VAL A 574 10.90 -13.60 22.74
C VAL A 574 11.22 -14.78 21.83
N VAL A 575 10.31 -15.07 20.89
CA VAL A 575 10.45 -16.10 19.86
C VAL A 575 10.80 -15.44 18.53
N LEU A 576 11.94 -15.81 17.95
CA LEU A 576 12.43 -15.28 16.68
C LEU A 576 12.33 -16.37 15.60
N HIS A 577 11.48 -16.16 14.59
CA HIS A 577 11.40 -17.05 13.43
C HIS A 577 12.25 -16.50 12.29
N CYS A 578 13.35 -17.17 11.95
CA CYS A 578 14.24 -16.78 10.85
C CYS A 578 14.44 -17.94 9.87
N ASN A 579 14.89 -17.64 8.65
CA ASN A 579 15.23 -18.67 7.67
C ASN A 579 16.60 -19.28 7.98
N GLU A 580 16.87 -20.49 7.48
CA GLU A 580 18.20 -21.13 7.51
C GLU A 580 19.33 -20.18 7.03
N GLU A 581 19.08 -19.39 5.97
CA GLU A 581 20.02 -18.37 5.45
C GLU A 581 20.29 -17.19 6.40
N GLN A 582 19.36 -16.89 7.29
CA GLN A 582 19.45 -15.78 8.24
C GLN A 582 19.96 -16.22 9.61
N GLU A 583 19.94 -17.53 9.91
CA GLU A 583 20.22 -18.10 11.23
C GLU A 583 21.57 -17.64 11.79
N ASP A 584 22.66 -17.86 11.05
CA ASP A 584 24.02 -17.55 11.53
C ASP A 584 24.18 -16.05 11.85
N GLY A 585 23.75 -15.17 10.92
CA GLY A 585 23.83 -13.72 11.11
C GLY A 585 22.93 -13.20 12.24
N LEU A 586 21.74 -13.80 12.43
CA LEU A 586 20.85 -13.48 13.55
C LEU A 586 21.47 -13.90 14.88
N VAL A 587 22.02 -15.11 14.97
CA VAL A 587 22.71 -15.62 16.16
C VAL A 587 23.91 -14.75 16.53
N GLU A 588 24.70 -14.34 15.53
CA GLU A 588 25.85 -13.44 15.70
C GLU A 588 25.41 -12.05 16.17
N ASP A 589 24.46 -11.40 15.49
CA ASP A 589 23.97 -10.05 15.84
C ASP A 589 23.45 -9.96 17.27
N ILE A 590 22.71 -10.99 17.71
CA ILE A 590 22.12 -11.09 19.05
C ILE A 590 23.20 -11.29 20.11
N LYS A 591 24.16 -12.20 19.89
CA LYS A 591 25.29 -12.42 20.81
C LYS A 591 26.13 -11.17 21.00
N ILE A 592 26.55 -10.54 19.89
CA ILE A 592 27.35 -9.31 19.90
C ILE A 592 26.63 -8.21 20.70
N ARG A 593 25.31 -8.14 20.62
CA ARG A 593 24.48 -7.12 21.28
C ARG A 593 23.86 -7.56 22.62
N ARG A 594 24.42 -8.60 23.27
CA ARG A 594 23.93 -9.14 24.56
C ARG A 594 22.41 -9.33 24.59
N PHE A 595 21.88 -10.01 23.57
CA PHE A 595 20.45 -10.30 23.46
C PHE A 595 19.56 -9.04 23.53
N CYS A 596 20.12 -7.87 23.20
CA CYS A 596 19.50 -6.55 23.30
C CYS A 596 18.99 -6.18 24.70
N GLY A 597 19.54 -6.80 25.77
CA GLY A 597 19.11 -6.62 27.16
C GLY A 597 18.08 -7.65 27.66
N LEU A 598 17.70 -8.63 26.83
CA LEU A 598 16.90 -9.78 27.26
C LEU A 598 17.79 -10.83 27.93
N GLU A 599 17.19 -11.66 28.80
CA GLU A 599 17.88 -12.85 29.29
C GLU A 599 18.04 -13.89 28.18
N ARG A 600 19.19 -14.56 28.17
CA ARG A 600 19.62 -15.49 27.12
C ARG A 600 18.67 -16.66 26.91
N GLU A 601 18.19 -17.24 28.01
CA GLU A 601 17.21 -18.34 28.01
C GLU A 601 15.83 -17.91 27.47
N ASN A 602 15.51 -16.62 27.59
CA ASN A 602 14.26 -16.05 27.11
C ASN A 602 14.27 -15.70 25.61
N VAL A 603 15.40 -15.87 24.90
CA VAL A 603 15.47 -15.69 23.44
C VAL A 603 15.46 -17.06 22.76
N ILE A 604 14.30 -17.42 22.24
CA ILE A 604 14.03 -18.69 21.56
C ILE A 604 14.13 -18.48 20.06
N ILE A 605 14.99 -19.24 19.38
CA ILE A 605 15.15 -19.18 17.92
C ILE A 605 14.45 -20.38 17.29
N VAL A 606 13.63 -20.12 16.28
CA VAL A 606 12.92 -21.11 15.47
C VAL A 606 13.35 -20.93 14.03
N VAL A 607 13.88 -21.99 13.41
CA VAL A 607 14.44 -21.91 12.07
C VAL A 607 13.45 -22.45 11.05
N GLU A 608 12.94 -21.56 10.20
CA GLU A 608 12.08 -21.92 9.09
C GLU A 608 12.92 -22.46 7.92
N ARG A 609 12.66 -23.72 7.54
CA ARG A 609 13.26 -24.34 6.38
C ARG A 609 12.62 -23.79 5.11
N ARG A 610 13.41 -23.17 4.24
CA ARG A 610 12.92 -22.78 2.91
C ARG A 610 12.69 -24.02 2.05
N SER A 611 11.58 -24.06 1.33
CA SER A 611 11.25 -25.16 0.44
C SER A 611 11.50 -24.80 -1.02
N PRO A 612 12.09 -25.71 -1.82
CA PRO A 612 12.19 -25.53 -3.27
C PRO A 612 10.80 -25.48 -3.91
N GLY A 613 10.74 -24.97 -5.14
CA GLY A 613 9.57 -25.13 -5.99
C GLY A 613 9.31 -26.58 -6.37
N TYR A 614 8.05 -26.87 -6.69
CA TYR A 614 7.62 -28.15 -7.20
C TYR A 614 7.31 -28.03 -8.69
N GLU A 615 7.86 -28.94 -9.50
CA GLU A 615 7.51 -29.09 -10.92
C GLU A 615 6.71 -30.38 -11.13
N PHE A 616 5.87 -30.42 -12.16
CA PHE A 616 5.13 -31.63 -12.48
C PHE A 616 6.01 -32.58 -13.31
N ASN A 617 6.29 -33.76 -12.77
CA ASN A 617 7.03 -34.80 -13.47
C ASN A 617 6.07 -35.72 -14.24
N ILE A 618 6.22 -35.72 -15.58
CA ILE A 618 5.39 -36.48 -16.52
C ILE A 618 5.50 -37.99 -16.30
N SER A 619 6.72 -38.51 -16.10
CA SER A 619 6.96 -39.96 -16.01
C SER A 619 6.42 -40.54 -14.71
N GLU A 620 6.54 -39.80 -13.61
CA GLU A 620 6.02 -40.19 -12.29
C GLU A 620 4.57 -39.75 -12.04
N ARG A 621 3.98 -38.94 -12.94
CA ARG A 621 2.66 -38.31 -12.83
C ARG A 621 2.40 -37.62 -11.48
N ARG A 622 3.43 -37.01 -10.89
CA ARG A 622 3.36 -36.34 -9.58
C ARG A 622 4.22 -35.08 -9.55
N PHE A 623 3.92 -34.21 -8.58
CA PHE A 623 4.75 -33.04 -8.30
C PHE A 623 6.01 -33.45 -7.52
N THR A 624 7.17 -33.17 -8.09
CA THR A 624 8.49 -33.43 -7.50
C THR A 624 9.17 -32.12 -7.10
N LYS A 625 9.97 -32.14 -6.03
CA LYS A 625 10.78 -30.97 -5.63
C LYS A 625 11.86 -30.73 -6.69
N LYS A 626 11.89 -29.54 -7.29
CA LYS A 626 12.95 -29.13 -8.20
C LYS A 626 14.16 -28.68 -7.39
N LEU A 627 15.12 -29.57 -7.18
CA LEU A 627 16.37 -29.24 -6.49
C LEU A 627 17.11 -28.13 -7.27
N GLY A 628 17.69 -27.17 -6.57
CA GLY A 628 18.33 -25.99 -7.17
C GLY A 628 17.39 -24.87 -7.61
N SER A 629 16.06 -25.05 -7.56
CA SER A 629 15.11 -23.94 -7.75
C SER A 629 15.21 -22.91 -6.60
N PRO A 630 14.78 -21.65 -6.81
CA PRO A 630 14.68 -20.67 -5.74
C PRO A 630 13.85 -21.19 -4.56
N CYS A 631 14.49 -21.29 -3.40
CA CYS A 631 13.84 -21.75 -2.18
C CYS A 631 13.00 -20.61 -1.58
N HIS A 632 11.74 -20.88 -1.27
CA HIS A 632 10.82 -19.92 -0.68
C HIS A 632 10.43 -20.30 0.75
N VAL A 633 10.08 -19.29 1.54
CA VAL A 633 9.45 -19.48 2.85
C VAL A 633 8.09 -20.14 2.69
N ALA A 634 7.77 -21.06 3.60
CA ALA A 634 6.45 -21.66 3.69
C ALA A 634 5.45 -20.67 4.32
N GLY A 635 5.94 -19.67 5.06
CA GLY A 635 5.20 -18.49 5.49
C GLY A 635 4.63 -18.62 6.90
N SER A 636 4.07 -17.51 7.39
CA SER A 636 3.70 -17.32 8.80
C SER A 636 2.83 -18.42 9.41
N GLY A 637 2.00 -19.11 8.61
CA GLY A 637 1.23 -20.26 9.10
C GLY A 637 2.11 -21.47 9.44
N TYR A 638 3.14 -21.72 8.63
CA TYR A 638 4.15 -22.74 8.90
C TYR A 638 5.00 -22.36 10.12
N SER A 639 5.38 -21.08 10.25
CA SER A 639 6.04 -20.57 11.45
C SER A 639 5.19 -20.82 12.72
N MET A 640 3.86 -20.66 12.64
CA MET A 640 2.94 -21.01 13.73
C MET A 640 2.86 -22.53 13.98
N MET A 641 2.93 -23.38 12.95
CA MET A 641 2.98 -24.84 13.10
C MET A 641 4.25 -25.30 13.86
N GLN A 642 5.40 -24.69 13.57
CA GLN A 642 6.67 -25.00 14.26
C GLN A 642 6.61 -24.75 15.77
N LEU A 643 5.77 -23.83 16.25
CA LEU A 643 5.60 -23.59 17.70
C LEU A 643 5.06 -24.83 18.44
N ALA A 644 4.30 -25.69 17.75
CA ALA A 644 3.73 -26.93 18.27
C ALA A 644 4.59 -28.17 17.96
N TRP A 645 5.78 -28.00 17.39
CA TRP A 645 6.72 -29.08 17.10
C TRP A 645 7.86 -29.11 18.12
N PRO A 646 8.16 -30.27 18.73
CA PRO A 646 9.32 -30.39 19.62
C PRO A 646 10.61 -30.34 18.80
N GLN A 647 11.70 -29.83 19.40
CA GLN A 647 13.04 -29.80 18.80
C GLN A 647 13.21 -28.95 17.51
N GLU A 648 12.19 -28.20 17.08
CA GLU A 648 12.28 -27.24 15.96
C GLU A 648 12.81 -25.85 16.41
N ALA A 649 13.06 -25.70 17.70
CA ALA A 649 13.49 -24.46 18.33
C ALA A 649 14.66 -24.71 19.29
N TYR A 650 15.49 -23.71 19.49
CA TYR A 650 16.59 -23.76 20.45
C TYR A 650 16.80 -22.42 21.17
N THR A 651 17.41 -22.50 22.35
CA THR A 651 18.06 -21.35 22.99
C THR A 651 19.57 -21.42 22.72
N ILE A 652 20.22 -20.26 22.71
CA ILE A 652 21.69 -20.23 22.62
C ILE A 652 22.23 -20.51 24.03
N VAL A 653 23.21 -21.40 24.21
CA VAL A 653 23.84 -21.69 25.52
C VAL A 653 25.29 -21.25 25.52
N GLU A 654 25.75 -20.71 26.65
CA GLU A 654 27.16 -20.32 26.77
C GLU A 654 27.99 -21.59 26.86
N VAL A 655 28.88 -21.78 25.90
CA VAL A 655 29.97 -22.75 26.07
C VAL A 655 30.87 -22.13 27.12
N SER A 656 30.58 -22.43 28.39
CA SER A 656 31.55 -22.27 29.47
C SER A 656 32.80 -23.01 29.00
N GLU A 657 33.88 -22.27 28.72
CA GLU A 657 35.16 -22.89 28.36
C GLU A 657 35.43 -23.98 29.40
N PRO A 658 35.67 -25.23 28.99
CA PRO A 658 35.83 -26.33 29.94
C PRO A 658 37.01 -25.99 30.83
N SER A 659 36.70 -25.61 32.08
CA SER A 659 37.65 -25.01 33.01
C SER A 659 38.88 -25.90 33.07
N ALA A 660 40.02 -25.38 32.59
CA ALA A 660 41.19 -26.19 32.27
C ALA A 660 41.51 -27.13 33.43
N GLN A 661 41.26 -28.43 33.24
CA GLN A 661 41.46 -29.40 34.31
C GLN A 661 42.91 -29.32 34.76
N PRO A 662 43.18 -29.24 36.08
CA PRO A 662 44.53 -29.09 36.58
C PRO A 662 45.36 -30.29 36.12
N LYS A 663 46.41 -30.01 35.33
CA LYS A 663 47.32 -31.03 34.81
C LYS A 663 47.87 -31.84 35.97
N THR A 664 47.44 -33.10 36.09
CA THR A 664 48.02 -34.06 37.02
C THR A 664 49.44 -34.40 36.52
N PRO A 665 50.51 -34.15 37.32
CA PRO A 665 51.85 -34.56 36.95
C PRO A 665 52.06 -36.02 37.34
N GLY A 666 52.16 -36.95 36.38
CA GLY A 666 52.22 -38.38 36.68
C GLY A 666 52.74 -39.27 35.54
N LEU A 667 54.06 -39.49 35.54
CA LEU A 667 54.76 -40.77 35.26
C LEU A 667 54.46 -41.55 33.94
N ALA A 668 55.38 -41.38 33.00
CA ALA A 668 56.26 -42.41 32.41
C ALA A 668 55.73 -43.65 31.63
N ALA A 669 56.42 -43.88 30.50
CA ALA A 669 56.75 -45.15 29.82
C ALA A 669 55.72 -45.86 28.92
N GLY A 670 56.17 -46.19 27.68
CA GLY A 670 55.58 -47.16 26.75
C GLY A 670 54.28 -46.71 26.06
N ASP A 671 54.08 -46.81 24.74
CA ASP A 671 54.74 -47.68 23.77
C ASP A 671 54.53 -47.15 22.33
N LEU A 672 55.31 -47.63 21.36
CA LEU A 672 55.08 -47.31 19.94
C LEU A 672 53.91 -48.14 19.38
N SER A 673 52.88 -47.48 18.82
CA SER A 673 52.05 -48.10 17.79
C SER A 673 51.66 -47.11 16.70
N THR A 674 52.20 -47.35 15.50
CA THR A 674 51.89 -46.61 14.27
C THR A 674 50.59 -47.15 13.65
N SER A 675 49.46 -46.51 13.94
CA SER A 675 48.21 -46.75 13.20
C SER A 675 47.90 -45.57 12.27
N SER A 676 48.13 -45.76 10.97
CA SER A 676 47.73 -44.85 9.89
C SER A 676 46.20 -44.84 9.71
N GLY A 677 45.50 -44.15 10.60
CA GLY A 677 44.06 -43.89 10.50
C GLY A 677 43.76 -42.65 9.67
N SER A 678 43.10 -42.81 8.53
CA SER A 678 42.63 -41.69 7.70
C SER A 678 41.60 -40.85 8.46
N SER A 679 41.95 -39.60 8.79
CA SER A 679 41.02 -38.65 9.40
C SER A 679 39.79 -38.43 8.48
N PRO A 680 38.56 -38.70 8.93
CA PRO A 680 37.37 -38.34 8.17
C PRO A 680 37.28 -36.81 8.08
N MET A 681 36.80 -36.30 6.93
CA MET A 681 36.64 -34.85 6.71
C MET A 681 35.89 -34.18 7.85
N GLY A 682 36.35 -32.99 8.23
CA GLY A 682 35.88 -32.29 9.42
C GLY A 682 34.37 -32.08 9.46
N SER A 683 33.70 -32.82 10.36
CA SER A 683 32.35 -32.49 10.80
C SER A 683 32.34 -31.08 11.39
N PRO A 684 31.47 -30.15 10.93
CA PRO A 684 31.54 -28.76 11.35
C PRO A 684 31.26 -28.62 12.86
N LEU A 685 32.15 -27.94 13.57
CA LEU A 685 32.05 -27.64 15.01
C LEU A 685 30.85 -26.72 15.39
N ARG A 686 29.96 -26.39 14.44
CA ARG A 686 28.83 -25.44 14.53
C ARG A 686 27.78 -25.76 15.61
N PHE A 687 27.69 -27.00 16.09
CA PHE A 687 26.55 -27.43 16.92
C PHE A 687 26.72 -27.23 18.43
N LYS A 688 27.91 -26.92 18.95
CA LYS A 688 28.19 -26.93 20.41
C LYS A 688 27.48 -25.83 21.23
N GLU A 689 26.92 -24.81 20.58
CA GLU A 689 26.37 -23.62 21.27
C GLU A 689 24.83 -23.53 21.26
N ARG A 690 24.14 -24.52 20.67
CA ARG A 690 22.68 -24.52 20.47
C ARG A 690 22.03 -25.58 21.36
N GLN A 691 21.20 -25.17 22.32
CA GLN A 691 20.42 -26.08 23.15
C GLN A 691 19.02 -26.23 22.56
N LEU A 692 18.78 -27.33 21.86
CA LEU A 692 17.45 -27.69 21.35
C LEU A 692 16.45 -27.76 22.51
N LEU A 693 15.27 -27.15 22.33
CA LEU A 693 14.19 -27.24 23.30
C LEU A 693 13.63 -28.68 23.31
N PRO A 694 13.58 -29.35 24.48
CA PRO A 694 13.10 -30.74 24.57
C PRO A 694 11.58 -30.86 24.42
N SER A 695 10.85 -29.75 24.59
CA SER A 695 9.40 -29.63 24.44
C SER A 695 9.04 -28.76 23.23
N THR A 696 7.75 -28.58 22.96
CA THR A 696 7.31 -27.59 21.95
C THR A 696 7.55 -26.16 22.48
N VAL A 697 7.62 -25.17 21.60
CA VAL A 697 7.76 -23.76 22.03
C VAL A 697 6.58 -23.33 22.89
N LEU A 698 5.35 -23.79 22.58
CA LEU A 698 4.16 -23.47 23.38
C LEU A 698 4.22 -24.08 24.78
N ASP A 699 4.70 -25.32 24.90
CA ASP A 699 4.91 -25.96 26.22
C ASP A 699 6.00 -25.23 27.02
N TYR A 700 7.09 -24.84 26.37
CA TYR A 700 8.19 -24.09 26.99
C TYR A 700 7.72 -22.73 27.49
N LEU A 701 7.06 -21.93 26.65
CA LEU A 701 6.48 -20.62 27.01
C LEU A 701 5.48 -20.75 28.16
N HIS A 702 4.59 -21.75 28.10
CA HIS A 702 3.63 -22.00 29.17
C HIS A 702 4.31 -22.39 30.49
N GLY A 703 5.38 -23.18 30.44
CA GLY A 703 6.23 -23.51 31.58
C GLY A 703 6.95 -22.30 32.19
N HIS A 704 7.26 -21.29 31.39
CA HIS A 704 7.82 -20.00 31.83
C HIS A 704 6.74 -19.00 32.31
N GLY A 705 5.47 -19.45 32.40
CA GLY A 705 4.36 -18.63 32.90
C GLY A 705 3.67 -17.76 31.84
N ALA A 706 4.11 -17.80 30.58
CA ALA A 706 3.46 -17.06 29.51
C ALA A 706 2.05 -17.61 29.24
N LYS A 707 1.07 -16.69 29.19
CA LYS A 707 -0.34 -16.97 28.88
C LYS A 707 -0.76 -16.40 27.53
N TRP A 708 -0.07 -15.36 27.06
CA TRP A 708 -0.39 -14.66 25.82
C TRP A 708 0.82 -14.57 24.89
N LEU A 709 0.59 -14.73 23.59
CA LEU A 709 1.60 -14.59 22.55
C LEU A 709 1.25 -13.41 21.63
N LEU A 710 2.15 -12.43 21.53
CA LEU A 710 2.02 -11.26 20.65
C LEU A 710 2.80 -11.50 19.36
N CYS A 711 2.12 -11.71 18.24
CA CYS A 711 2.76 -11.90 16.94
C CYS A 711 3.00 -10.55 16.25
N ARG A 712 4.22 -10.34 15.76
CA ARG A 712 4.71 -9.10 15.14
C ARG A 712 5.60 -9.42 13.92
N ARG A 713 5.68 -8.47 12.99
CA ARG A 713 6.51 -8.53 11.77
C ARG A 713 7.56 -7.42 11.83
N LEU A 714 8.80 -7.70 11.40
CA LEU A 714 9.91 -6.75 11.44
C LEU A 714 9.71 -5.57 10.46
N HIS A 715 9.01 -5.79 9.34
CA HIS A 715 8.69 -4.74 8.38
C HIS A 715 7.61 -3.74 8.84
N ASP A 716 6.96 -3.94 10.00
CA ASP A 716 6.01 -2.95 10.55
C ASP A 716 6.75 -1.82 11.27
N LEU A 717 7.01 -0.73 10.53
CA LEU A 717 7.74 0.44 10.97
C LEU A 717 7.18 1.06 12.25
N SER A 718 5.88 0.94 12.52
CA SER A 718 5.32 1.55 13.73
C SER A 718 5.84 0.90 15.01
N LEU A 719 6.29 -0.36 14.96
CA LEU A 719 6.89 -1.08 16.09
C LEU A 719 8.30 -0.58 16.48
N PHE A 720 8.86 0.37 15.73
CA PHE A 720 10.09 1.05 16.11
C PHE A 720 9.82 2.21 17.09
N GLN A 721 8.56 2.66 17.21
CA GLN A 721 8.12 3.58 18.25
C GLN A 721 7.89 2.83 19.57
N PRO A 722 8.47 3.27 20.70
CA PRO A 722 8.41 2.53 21.97
C PRO A 722 6.97 2.32 22.48
N ASP A 723 6.07 3.28 22.26
CA ASP A 723 4.67 3.20 22.70
C ASP A 723 3.80 2.25 21.85
N SER A 724 4.29 1.82 20.68
CA SER A 724 3.50 1.02 19.72
C SER A 724 3.85 -0.48 19.73
N VAL A 725 4.98 -0.89 20.33
CA VAL A 725 5.37 -2.32 20.39
C VAL A 725 4.41 -3.12 21.29
N VAL A 726 4.17 -2.58 22.48
CA VAL A 726 3.32 -3.15 23.54
C VAL A 726 2.24 -2.13 23.91
N ASP A 727 1.18 -2.07 23.11
CA ASP A 727 0.02 -1.22 23.38
C ASP A 727 -0.83 -1.78 24.53
N VAL A 728 -0.60 -1.26 25.75
CA VAL A 728 -1.34 -1.64 26.96
C VAL A 728 -2.85 -1.49 26.82
N ASP A 729 -3.34 -0.52 26.04
CA ASP A 729 -4.77 -0.34 25.84
C ASP A 729 -5.35 -1.46 24.97
N SER A 730 -4.64 -1.82 23.89
CA SER A 730 -5.07 -2.95 23.06
C SER A 730 -4.98 -4.27 23.81
N LEU A 731 -3.99 -4.47 24.67
CA LEU A 731 -3.89 -5.68 25.50
C LEU A 731 -5.00 -5.70 26.56
N ALA A 732 -5.28 -4.58 27.23
CA ALA A 732 -6.32 -4.48 28.23
C ALA A 732 -7.71 -4.73 27.63
N TYR A 733 -7.95 -4.21 26.42
CA TYR A 733 -9.19 -4.49 25.69
C TYR A 733 -9.26 -5.95 25.20
N SER A 734 -8.12 -6.57 24.85
CA SER A 734 -8.05 -8.00 24.52
C SER A 734 -8.42 -8.89 25.72
N LEU A 735 -7.95 -8.56 26.93
CA LEU A 735 -8.37 -9.25 28.16
C LEU A 735 -9.87 -9.09 28.42
N PHE A 736 -10.40 -7.88 28.31
CA PHE A 736 -11.83 -7.61 28.45
C PHE A 736 -12.67 -8.41 27.45
N LEU A 737 -12.30 -8.45 26.16
CA LEU A 737 -13.01 -9.22 25.15
C LEU A 737 -12.85 -10.73 25.35
N LYS A 738 -11.75 -11.21 25.94
CA LYS A 738 -11.67 -12.61 26.38
C LYS A 738 -12.69 -12.93 27.45
N GLU A 739 -12.81 -12.09 28.48
CA GLU A 739 -13.71 -12.34 29.61
C GLU A 739 -15.20 -12.13 29.25
N GLN A 740 -15.53 -11.11 28.47
CA GLN A 740 -16.91 -10.78 28.12
C GLN A 740 -17.43 -11.52 26.88
N ASN A 741 -16.57 -11.78 25.89
CA ASN A 741 -16.96 -12.34 24.60
C ASN A 741 -16.36 -13.74 24.36
N GLY A 742 -15.55 -14.29 25.27
CA GLY A 742 -14.86 -15.56 25.06
C GLY A 742 -13.77 -15.49 23.97
N ALA A 743 -13.31 -14.29 23.61
CA ALA A 743 -12.32 -14.11 22.56
C ALA A 743 -10.97 -14.75 22.95
N ASN A 744 -10.49 -15.68 22.13
CA ASN A 744 -9.22 -16.39 22.37
C ASN A 744 -8.09 -15.92 21.44
N MET A 745 -8.43 -15.06 20.48
CA MET A 745 -7.52 -14.43 19.56
C MET A 745 -8.03 -13.04 19.21
N VAL A 746 -7.10 -12.09 19.12
CA VAL A 746 -7.37 -10.74 18.63
C VAL A 746 -6.52 -10.50 17.41
N VAL A 747 -7.13 -9.98 16.34
CA VAL A 747 -6.43 -9.39 15.19
C VAL A 747 -6.59 -7.87 15.28
N GLN A 748 -5.49 -7.13 15.17
CA GLN A 748 -5.58 -5.68 15.04
C GLN A 748 -5.84 -5.29 13.58
N VAL A 749 -6.64 -4.25 13.36
CA VAL A 749 -7.12 -3.87 12.03
C VAL A 749 -7.07 -2.36 11.79
N ASP A 750 -6.95 -2.02 10.51
CA ASP A 750 -6.99 -0.65 9.99
C ASP A 750 -8.15 -0.50 8.98
N THR A 751 -8.73 0.71 8.89
CA THR A 751 -9.81 1.00 7.95
C THR A 751 -9.31 1.74 6.72
N PHE A 752 -9.52 1.16 5.53
CA PHE A 752 -9.03 1.66 4.25
C PHE A 752 -10.17 2.15 3.37
N THR A 753 -10.02 3.33 2.76
CA THR A 753 -11.04 3.94 1.89
C THR A 753 -10.89 3.61 0.40
N GLY A 754 -9.82 2.94 -0.02
CA GLY A 754 -9.51 2.68 -1.43
C GLY A 754 -8.86 1.31 -1.69
N ASN A 755 -9.15 0.71 -2.85
CA ASN A 755 -8.69 -0.62 -3.22
C ASN A 755 -7.15 -0.72 -3.31
N LYS A 756 -6.44 0.35 -3.72
CA LYS A 756 -4.96 0.36 -3.76
C LYS A 756 -4.36 0.07 -2.38
N ASN A 757 -4.97 0.58 -1.32
CA ASN A 757 -4.49 0.39 0.05
C ASN A 757 -4.80 -1.03 0.58
N VAL A 758 -5.67 -1.79 -0.08
CA VAL A 758 -5.87 -3.22 0.19
C VAL A 758 -4.69 -4.05 -0.33
N GLY A 759 -3.82 -3.50 -1.20
CA GLY A 759 -2.52 -4.12 -1.51
C GLY A 759 -1.50 -3.94 -0.38
N ILE A 760 -1.57 -2.83 0.36
CA ILE A 760 -0.72 -2.54 1.52
C ILE A 760 -1.19 -3.38 2.73
N ALA A 761 -2.51 -3.48 2.92
CA ALA A 761 -3.09 -4.39 3.90
C ALA A 761 -2.85 -5.85 3.47
N GLN A 762 -2.07 -6.59 4.25
CA GLN A 762 -1.71 -7.99 3.93
C GLN A 762 -2.87 -8.98 4.18
N GLY A 763 -4.12 -8.53 4.13
CA GLY A 763 -5.33 -9.31 4.40
C GLY A 763 -6.56 -8.41 4.57
N VAL A 764 -7.75 -8.95 4.33
CA VAL A 764 -9.03 -8.27 4.60
C VAL A 764 -9.79 -9.04 5.65
N VAL A 765 -10.22 -8.36 6.70
CA VAL A 765 -10.99 -8.96 7.78
C VAL A 765 -12.48 -8.90 7.46
N LEU A 766 -13.15 -10.04 7.53
CA LEU A 766 -14.56 -10.23 7.19
C LEU A 766 -15.33 -10.85 8.37
N GLY A 767 -16.61 -10.53 8.52
CA GLY A 767 -17.50 -11.22 9.47
C GLY A 767 -18.03 -12.51 8.85
N HIS A 768 -18.09 -13.61 9.61
CA HIS A 768 -18.64 -14.88 9.12
C HIS A 768 -20.15 -14.97 9.38
N LYS A 769 -20.95 -15.24 8.34
CA LYS A 769 -22.40 -15.46 8.47
C LYS A 769 -22.71 -16.90 8.88
N ASN A 770 -22.74 -17.14 10.19
CA ASN A 770 -23.18 -18.42 10.74
C ASN A 770 -24.70 -18.61 10.65
N HIS A 771 -25.15 -19.40 9.66
CA HIS A 771 -26.56 -19.79 9.40
C HIS A 771 -27.34 -20.42 10.57
N LYS A 772 -26.72 -20.61 11.74
CA LYS A 772 -27.33 -21.29 12.91
C LYS A 772 -27.41 -20.42 14.17
N SER A 773 -26.95 -19.16 14.14
CA SER A 773 -26.89 -18.31 15.35
C SER A 773 -28.12 -17.43 15.61
N GLU A 774 -29.12 -17.39 14.75
CA GLU A 774 -30.36 -16.59 14.99
C GLU A 774 -31.07 -16.95 16.31
N ALA A 775 -30.88 -18.18 16.82
CA ALA A 775 -31.48 -18.66 18.06
C ALA A 775 -30.65 -18.43 19.35
N ARG A 776 -29.45 -17.81 19.27
CA ARG A 776 -28.63 -17.50 20.46
C ARG A 776 -28.20 -16.04 20.48
N VAL A 777 -28.98 -15.25 21.22
CA VAL A 777 -28.63 -13.91 21.68
C VAL A 777 -27.23 -13.93 22.32
N SER A 778 -26.38 -12.97 21.94
CA SER A 778 -25.03 -12.70 22.46
C SER A 778 -23.89 -13.72 22.23
N GLY A 779 -23.92 -14.51 21.16
CA GLY A 779 -22.69 -15.15 20.66
C GLY A 779 -21.66 -14.10 20.16
N PRO A 780 -20.34 -14.31 20.35
CA PRO A 780 -19.34 -13.37 19.85
C PRO A 780 -19.35 -13.28 18.32
N LEU A 781 -19.26 -12.05 17.80
CA LEU A 781 -19.17 -11.78 16.37
C LEU A 781 -17.75 -12.12 15.86
N SER A 782 -17.50 -13.41 15.65
CA SER A 782 -16.20 -13.88 15.17
C SER A 782 -15.90 -13.31 13.79
N VAL A 783 -14.71 -12.72 13.68
CA VAL A 783 -14.16 -12.28 12.40
C VAL A 783 -13.21 -13.33 11.83
N VAL A 784 -12.89 -13.20 10.56
CA VAL A 784 -11.88 -14.00 9.85
C VAL A 784 -10.99 -13.04 9.08
N ASP A 785 -9.67 -13.14 9.27
CA ASP A 785 -8.70 -12.50 8.38
C ASP A 785 -8.54 -13.37 7.13
N VAL A 786 -8.79 -12.77 5.97
CA VAL A 786 -8.73 -13.46 4.67
C VAL A 786 -7.52 -12.96 3.90
N LYS A 787 -6.56 -13.86 3.67
CA LYS A 787 -5.30 -13.58 2.99
C LYS A 787 -5.51 -13.13 1.54
N PRO A 788 -4.63 -12.26 0.99
CA PRO A 788 -4.81 -11.67 -0.35
C PRO A 788 -4.85 -12.68 -1.50
N LEU A 789 -4.29 -13.89 -1.34
CA LEU A 789 -4.36 -14.97 -2.34
C LEU A 789 -5.76 -15.56 -2.48
N ASP A 790 -6.57 -15.51 -1.42
CA ASP A 790 -7.90 -16.12 -1.39
C ASP A 790 -9.00 -15.14 -1.86
N LEU A 791 -8.68 -13.84 -1.90
CA LEU A 791 -9.58 -12.76 -2.33
C LEU A 791 -9.59 -12.53 -3.85
N GLN A 792 -8.79 -13.27 -4.62
CA GLN A 792 -8.53 -12.97 -6.04
C GLN A 792 -9.60 -13.51 -7.00
N SER A 793 -10.63 -14.18 -6.48
CA SER A 793 -11.74 -14.67 -7.29
C SER A 793 -12.69 -13.52 -7.66
N PRO A 794 -13.32 -13.54 -8.86
CA PRO A 794 -14.30 -12.52 -9.24
C PRO A 794 -15.48 -12.43 -8.25
N LYS A 795 -15.90 -13.55 -7.66
CA LYS A 795 -16.98 -13.61 -6.66
C LYS A 795 -16.60 -12.87 -5.38
N LEU A 796 -15.35 -12.99 -4.93
CA LEU A 796 -14.87 -12.35 -3.70
C LEU A 796 -14.47 -10.91 -3.91
N VAL A 797 -13.97 -10.54 -5.09
CA VAL A 797 -13.81 -9.13 -5.48
C VAL A 797 -15.18 -8.43 -5.49
N ALA A 798 -16.22 -9.08 -6.02
CA ALA A 798 -17.59 -8.56 -5.99
C ALA A 798 -18.14 -8.47 -4.54
N ALA A 799 -17.97 -9.51 -3.73
CA ALA A 799 -18.39 -9.50 -2.33
C ALA A 799 -17.66 -8.42 -1.51
N ALA A 800 -16.36 -8.25 -1.68
CA ALA A 800 -15.59 -7.18 -1.05
C ALA A 800 -16.05 -5.78 -1.50
N ALA A 801 -16.38 -5.60 -2.78
CA ALA A 801 -16.97 -4.36 -3.28
C ALA A 801 -18.37 -4.08 -2.69
N GLU A 802 -19.21 -5.11 -2.52
CA GLU A 802 -20.51 -5.01 -1.86
C GLU A 802 -20.37 -4.65 -0.36
N LEU A 803 -19.47 -5.32 0.36
CA LEU A 803 -19.20 -5.01 1.77
C LEU A 803 -18.62 -3.60 1.92
N ARG A 804 -17.74 -3.17 1.00
CA ARG A 804 -17.22 -1.80 0.94
C ARG A 804 -18.33 -0.78 0.73
N SER A 805 -19.30 -1.06 -0.14
CA SER A 805 -20.43 -0.13 -0.38
C SER A 805 -21.32 -0.02 0.87
N LYS A 806 -21.65 -1.13 1.54
CA LYS A 806 -22.37 -1.16 2.82
C LYS A 806 -21.63 -0.41 3.94
N ALA A 807 -20.31 -0.54 4.00
CA ALA A 807 -19.45 0.12 4.99
C ALA A 807 -19.08 1.59 4.64
N LYS A 808 -19.87 2.25 3.77
CA LYS A 808 -19.69 3.65 3.33
C LYS A 808 -18.34 3.91 2.66
N GLY A 809 -17.93 3.01 1.76
CA GLY A 809 -16.69 3.10 0.99
C GLY A 809 -15.44 2.56 1.70
N ARG A 810 -15.56 2.04 2.92
CA ARG A 810 -14.44 1.53 3.72
C ARG A 810 -14.35 0.01 3.69
N LEU A 811 -13.13 -0.53 3.72
CA LEU A 811 -12.82 -1.91 4.04
C LEU A 811 -11.97 -1.99 5.30
N VAL A 812 -12.00 -3.14 5.96
CA VAL A 812 -11.21 -3.41 7.17
C VAL A 812 -10.08 -4.35 6.76
N GLY A 813 -8.85 -3.85 6.77
CA GLY A 813 -7.67 -4.63 6.46
C GLY A 813 -6.93 -5.07 7.72
N SER A 814 -6.31 -6.23 7.67
CA SER A 814 -5.50 -6.77 8.76
C SER A 814 -4.14 -6.09 8.82
N SER A 815 -3.68 -5.73 10.02
CA SER A 815 -2.27 -5.36 10.24
C SER A 815 -1.36 -6.58 10.46
N ARG A 816 -1.93 -7.80 10.43
CA ARG A 816 -1.27 -9.06 10.82
C ARG A 816 -0.58 -9.03 12.19
N ARG A 817 -1.03 -8.14 13.08
CA ARG A 817 -0.70 -8.15 14.50
C ARG A 817 -1.72 -8.98 15.23
N TYR A 818 -1.29 -10.13 15.71
CA TYR A 818 -2.14 -11.05 16.46
C TYR A 818 -1.78 -11.03 17.95
N THR A 819 -2.79 -11.30 18.78
CA THR A 819 -2.63 -11.60 20.21
C THR A 819 -3.39 -12.90 20.46
N PHE A 820 -2.65 -13.97 20.77
CA PHE A 820 -3.20 -15.31 20.99
C PHE A 820 -3.16 -15.69 22.47
N ASP A 821 -4.22 -16.33 22.97
CA ASP A 821 -4.13 -17.11 24.20
C ASP A 821 -3.32 -18.39 23.95
N ILE A 822 -2.23 -18.62 24.69
CA ILE A 822 -1.30 -19.74 24.46
C ILE A 822 -1.95 -21.10 24.70
N GLN A 823 -2.84 -21.22 25.70
CA GLN A 823 -3.48 -22.48 26.04
C GLN A 823 -4.48 -22.90 24.94
N LEU A 824 -5.24 -21.94 24.41
CA LEU A 824 -6.20 -22.18 23.33
C LEU A 824 -5.51 -22.30 21.97
N LEU A 825 -4.42 -21.55 21.73
CA LEU A 825 -3.55 -21.72 20.56
C LEU A 825 -2.93 -23.12 20.52
N ARG A 826 -2.45 -23.64 21.66
CA ARG A 826 -1.98 -25.03 21.77
C ARG A 826 -3.06 -26.04 21.40
N GLY A 827 -4.32 -25.80 21.78
CA GLY A 827 -5.46 -26.62 21.38
C GLY A 827 -5.80 -26.53 19.89
N LEU A 828 -5.70 -25.34 19.28
CA LEU A 828 -5.87 -25.13 17.83
C LEU A 828 -4.77 -25.85 17.03
N LEU A 829 -3.52 -25.78 17.49
CA LEU A 829 -2.35 -26.35 16.83
C LEU A 829 -2.16 -27.85 17.09
N VAL A 830 -3.18 -28.58 17.54
CA VAL A 830 -3.18 -30.06 17.57
C VAL A 830 -3.37 -30.66 16.17
N THR A 831 -4.04 -29.95 15.26
CA THR A 831 -4.38 -30.47 13.92
C THR A 831 -3.91 -29.54 12.80
N ALA A 832 -3.07 -30.04 11.90
CA ALA A 832 -2.58 -29.29 10.74
C ALA A 832 -3.71 -28.76 9.83
N SER A 833 -4.87 -29.43 9.82
CA SER A 833 -6.06 -29.08 9.04
C SER A 833 -6.68 -27.72 9.38
N VAL A 834 -6.20 -27.03 10.43
CA VAL A 834 -6.57 -25.64 10.69
C VAL A 834 -5.95 -24.69 9.66
N PHE A 835 -4.74 -25.00 9.18
CA PHE A 835 -4.10 -24.25 8.12
C PHE A 835 -4.61 -24.68 6.75
N ARG A 836 -4.83 -23.72 5.86
CA ARG A 836 -5.30 -23.97 4.49
C ARG A 836 -4.14 -23.66 3.54
N PRO A 837 -3.38 -24.67 3.08
CA PRO A 837 -2.28 -24.41 2.15
C PRO A 837 -2.81 -23.68 0.92
N ALA A 838 -2.10 -22.63 0.51
CA ALA A 838 -2.37 -21.88 -0.71
C ALA A 838 -1.30 -22.23 -1.75
N ILE A 839 -1.72 -22.35 -3.01
CA ILE A 839 -0.81 -22.47 -4.14
C ILE A 839 -0.44 -21.08 -4.64
N SER A 840 0.85 -20.85 -4.84
CA SER A 840 1.37 -19.75 -5.66
C SER A 840 2.24 -20.32 -6.78
N VAL A 841 2.20 -19.68 -7.94
CA VAL A 841 3.00 -20.08 -9.11
C VAL A 841 4.01 -18.97 -9.39
N ARG A 842 5.28 -19.34 -9.54
CA ARG A 842 6.40 -18.44 -9.86
C ARG A 842 7.36 -19.17 -10.78
N ASP A 843 7.77 -18.54 -11.87
CA ASP A 843 8.75 -19.11 -12.82
C ASP A 843 8.38 -20.54 -13.30
N GLY A 844 7.07 -20.79 -13.47
CA GLY A 844 6.50 -22.10 -13.81
C GLY A 844 6.48 -23.14 -12.69
N LEU A 845 7.03 -22.82 -11.52
CA LEU A 845 7.11 -23.68 -10.35
C LEU A 845 5.95 -23.43 -9.40
N VAL A 846 5.50 -24.50 -8.76
CA VAL A 846 4.42 -24.48 -7.77
C VAL A 846 5.03 -24.35 -6.38
N HIS A 847 4.58 -23.38 -5.60
CA HIS A 847 4.97 -23.20 -4.19
C HIS A 847 3.74 -23.26 -3.30
N ILE A 848 3.84 -24.00 -2.20
CA ILE A 848 2.81 -24.05 -1.16
C ILE A 848 3.17 -23.07 -0.05
N THR A 849 2.20 -22.23 0.33
CA THR A 849 2.34 -21.30 1.46
C THR A 849 1.21 -21.49 2.48
N PHE A 850 1.51 -21.19 3.73
CA PHE A 850 0.60 -21.24 4.89
C PHE A 850 0.60 -19.88 5.56
N ASP A 851 -0.55 -19.42 6.03
CA ASP A 851 -0.68 -18.08 6.60
C ASP A 851 -1.25 -18.14 8.02
N ALA A 852 -0.72 -17.32 8.94
CA ALA A 852 -1.23 -17.26 10.32
C ALA A 852 -2.69 -16.81 10.38
N SER A 853 -3.16 -16.06 9.37
CA SER A 853 -4.58 -15.73 9.20
C SER A 853 -5.49 -16.95 9.11
N ASP A 854 -4.98 -18.13 8.69
CA ASP A 854 -5.83 -19.31 8.57
C ASP A 854 -6.41 -19.79 9.90
N LEU A 855 -5.69 -19.53 11.00
CA LEU A 855 -6.13 -19.76 12.39
C LEU A 855 -7.43 -19.02 12.71
N THR A 856 -7.64 -17.83 12.13
CA THR A 856 -8.83 -16.99 12.41
C THR A 856 -10.15 -17.60 11.90
N ALA A 857 -10.07 -18.52 10.94
CA ALA A 857 -11.24 -19.23 10.41
C ALA A 857 -11.51 -20.59 11.07
N ALA A 858 -10.70 -20.99 12.07
CA ALA A 858 -10.93 -22.24 12.79
C ALA A 858 -12.26 -22.18 13.55
N ALA A 859 -13.03 -23.27 13.57
CA ALA A 859 -14.34 -23.27 14.25
C ALA A 859 -14.25 -23.04 15.79
N SER A 860 -13.09 -23.33 16.38
CA SER A 860 -12.74 -23.06 17.78
C SER A 860 -11.94 -21.76 17.97
N ALA A 861 -11.68 -21.00 16.91
CA ALA A 861 -11.20 -19.63 17.03
C ALA A 861 -12.39 -18.69 17.30
N HIS A 862 -12.26 -17.88 18.34
CA HIS A 862 -13.13 -16.77 18.65
C HIS A 862 -12.32 -15.51 18.42
N CYS A 863 -12.08 -15.23 17.13
CA CYS A 863 -11.27 -14.11 16.69
C CYS A 863 -12.10 -12.83 16.73
N VAL A 864 -11.57 -11.77 17.32
CA VAL A 864 -12.19 -10.43 17.31
C VAL A 864 -11.25 -9.40 16.69
N ALA A 865 -11.81 -8.43 15.96
CA ALA A 865 -11.07 -7.32 15.37
C ALA A 865 -11.04 -6.11 16.30
N ILE A 866 -9.86 -5.57 16.61
CA ILE A 866 -9.70 -4.30 17.35
C ILE A 866 -9.01 -3.27 16.46
N THR A 867 -9.48 -2.01 16.43
CA THR A 867 -8.78 -0.93 15.69
C THR A 867 -7.40 -0.67 16.28
N ASN A 868 -6.36 -0.54 15.44
CA ASN A 868 -5.07 -0.02 15.91
C ASN A 868 -5.19 1.41 16.48
N ARG A 869 -4.37 1.71 17.50
CA ARG A 869 -4.10 3.10 17.92
C ARG A 869 -3.22 3.84 16.91
N THR A 870 -2.14 3.16 16.50
CA THR A 870 -1.21 3.60 15.44
C THR A 870 -1.36 2.64 14.26
N PRO A 871 -1.89 3.09 13.11
CA PRO A 871 -2.04 2.24 11.92
C PRO A 871 -0.72 1.59 11.52
N ALA A 872 -0.80 0.37 11.01
CA ALA A 872 0.38 -0.35 10.55
C ALA A 872 1.02 0.33 9.34
N LYS A 873 2.35 0.34 9.35
CA LYS A 873 3.18 1.01 8.35
C LYS A 873 4.21 0.01 7.87
N CYS A 874 3.83 -0.81 6.89
CA CYS A 874 4.73 -1.81 6.33
C CYS A 874 5.83 -1.12 5.49
N PHE A 875 7.08 -1.56 5.62
CA PHE A 875 8.17 -1.20 4.73
C PHE A 875 8.34 -2.30 3.69
N THR A 876 7.60 -2.17 2.59
CA THR A 876 7.48 -3.17 1.53
C THR A 876 8.23 -2.76 0.26
N GLY A 877 8.38 -1.46 0.01
CA GLY A 877 9.02 -0.92 -1.17
C GLY A 877 9.63 0.47 -0.97
N PRO A 878 10.20 1.05 -2.04
CA PRO A 878 10.79 2.40 -2.00
C PRO A 878 9.77 3.50 -1.64
N GLU A 879 8.48 3.29 -1.90
CA GLU A 879 7.38 4.21 -1.61
C GLU A 879 7.20 4.52 -0.11
N GLU A 880 7.51 3.60 0.80
CA GLU A 880 7.40 3.84 2.25
C GLU A 880 8.69 4.42 2.87
N THR A 881 9.74 4.66 2.08
CA THR A 881 11.05 5.15 2.54
C THR A 881 10.96 6.48 3.30
N GLU A 882 10.05 7.39 2.93
CA GLU A 882 9.82 8.63 3.70
C GLU A 882 9.26 8.37 5.10
N VAL A 883 8.33 7.41 5.21
CA VAL A 883 7.74 7.01 6.47
C VAL A 883 8.80 6.33 7.34
N ALA A 884 9.60 5.45 6.75
CA ALA A 884 10.72 4.80 7.41
C ALA A 884 11.76 5.80 7.95
N ILE A 885 12.19 6.78 7.14
CA ILE A 885 13.08 7.88 7.61
C ILE A 885 12.48 8.56 8.85
N SER A 886 11.19 8.92 8.80
CA SER A 886 10.54 9.65 9.91
C SER A 886 10.50 8.86 11.21
N VAL A 887 10.30 7.53 11.14
CA VAL A 887 10.17 6.68 12.32
C VAL A 887 11.54 6.23 12.85
N ILE A 888 12.49 5.89 12.00
CA ILE A 888 13.85 5.53 12.42
C ILE A 888 14.57 6.76 13.00
N HIS A 889 14.36 7.97 12.46
CA HIS A 889 14.85 9.21 13.08
C HIS A 889 14.23 9.45 14.47
N ALA A 890 12.93 9.18 14.65
CA ALA A 890 12.27 9.30 15.95
C ALA A 890 12.80 8.28 16.97
N GLN A 891 13.09 7.03 16.53
CA GLN A 891 13.76 6.02 17.37
C GLN A 891 15.18 6.47 17.75
N ASP A 892 15.96 6.95 16.78
CA ASP A 892 17.32 7.48 17.00
C ASP A 892 17.32 8.72 17.91
N SER A 893 16.23 9.47 17.96
CA SER A 893 16.07 10.61 18.88
C SER A 893 15.69 10.20 20.31
N SER A 894 15.33 8.93 20.55
CA SER A 894 14.90 8.44 21.87
C SER A 894 16.08 8.25 22.83
N GLN A 895 16.01 8.91 23.98
CA GLN A 895 17.04 8.82 25.03
C GLN A 895 17.19 7.41 25.60
N SER A 896 16.09 6.66 25.76
CA SER A 896 16.13 5.29 26.27
C SER A 896 16.79 4.33 25.28
N PHE A 897 16.48 4.48 23.99
CA PHE A 897 17.13 3.75 22.90
C PHE A 897 18.65 4.02 22.86
N ARG A 898 19.07 5.30 22.93
CA ARG A 898 20.49 5.67 22.99
C ARG A 898 21.19 5.18 24.26
N LYS A 899 20.52 5.18 25.41
CA LYS A 899 21.07 4.66 26.67
C LYS A 899 21.37 3.17 26.55
N LEU A 900 20.39 2.37 26.14
CA LEU A 900 20.54 0.91 25.95
C LEU A 900 21.61 0.61 24.89
N LEU A 901 21.66 1.38 23.80
CA LEU A 901 22.72 1.26 22.80
C LEU A 901 24.10 1.55 23.40
N GLY A 902 24.24 2.61 24.19
CA GLY A 902 25.49 2.97 24.84
C GLY A 902 26.00 1.90 25.82
N GLU A 903 25.09 1.21 26.52
CA GLU A 903 25.42 0.07 27.38
C GLU A 903 25.91 -1.14 26.56
N ILE A 904 25.24 -1.45 25.44
CA ILE A 904 25.66 -2.49 24.49
C ILE A 904 27.04 -2.16 23.88
N THR A 905 27.25 -0.93 23.39
CA THR A 905 28.52 -0.49 22.79
C THR A 905 29.67 -0.51 23.79
N LYS A 906 29.45 -0.09 25.04
CA LYS A 906 30.44 -0.22 26.13
C LYS A 906 30.85 -1.68 26.35
N TYR A 907 29.89 -2.61 26.32
CA TYR A 907 30.22 -4.03 26.41
C TYR A 907 31.04 -4.52 25.21
N ILE A 908 30.62 -4.21 23.99
CA ILE A 908 31.34 -4.61 22.76
C ILE A 908 32.79 -4.12 22.81
N ALA A 909 33.02 -2.87 23.21
CA ALA A 909 34.37 -2.33 23.41
C ALA A 909 35.17 -3.10 24.48
N SER A 910 34.54 -3.44 25.62
CA SER A 910 35.19 -4.22 26.69
C SER A 910 35.47 -5.69 26.32
N ALA A 911 34.70 -6.27 25.40
CA ALA A 911 34.92 -7.62 24.88
C ALA A 911 36.06 -7.60 23.85
N ALA A 912 36.06 -6.63 22.94
CA ALA A 912 37.12 -6.42 21.96
C ALA A 912 38.49 -6.16 22.62
N SER A 913 38.53 -5.47 23.76
CA SER A 913 39.78 -5.25 24.50
C SER A 913 40.33 -6.51 25.20
N LYS A 914 39.55 -7.59 25.31
CA LYS A 914 39.97 -8.86 25.92
C LYS A 914 40.41 -9.90 24.90
N SER A 915 39.89 -9.84 23.68
CA SER A 915 40.37 -10.70 22.58
C SER A 915 41.70 -10.16 22.03
N SER A 916 42.81 -10.82 22.35
CA SER A 916 44.15 -10.49 21.83
C SER A 916 44.33 -10.78 20.32
N SER A 917 43.27 -11.19 19.64
CA SER A 917 43.23 -11.48 18.20
C SER A 917 42.46 -10.36 17.46
N PRO A 918 43.01 -9.78 16.38
CA PRO A 918 42.39 -8.66 15.67
C PRO A 918 41.16 -9.11 14.85
N CYS A 919 40.00 -9.18 15.50
CA CYS A 919 38.71 -9.32 14.83
C CYS A 919 38.27 -7.98 14.21
N LYS A 920 37.66 -8.00 13.02
CA LYS A 920 37.13 -6.80 12.35
C LYS A 920 35.84 -6.33 13.02
N VAL A 921 35.98 -5.61 14.14
CA VAL A 921 34.85 -5.06 14.90
C VAL A 921 34.19 -3.92 14.12
N LEU A 922 32.91 -4.08 13.78
CA LEU A 922 32.07 -3.01 13.23
C LEU A 922 31.72 -2.00 14.34
N THR A 923 32.43 -0.88 14.40
CA THR A 923 32.15 0.20 15.35
C THR A 923 31.02 1.10 14.86
N ALA A 924 29.93 1.15 15.63
CA ALA A 924 28.84 2.11 15.43
C ALA A 924 29.34 3.53 15.78
N SER A 925 29.68 4.33 14.77
CA SER A 925 30.12 5.71 14.95
C SER A 925 28.94 6.68 15.03
N VAL A 926 28.88 7.45 16.11
CA VAL A 926 27.97 8.60 16.22
C VAL A 926 28.67 9.79 15.56
N VAL A 927 28.29 10.10 14.32
CA VAL A 927 28.90 11.20 13.55
C VAL A 927 28.28 12.53 14.02
N GLN A 928 29.01 13.27 14.86
CA GLN A 928 28.76 14.70 15.07
C GLN A 928 29.45 15.49 13.96
N GLY A 929 28.70 16.32 13.24
CA GLY A 929 29.23 17.14 12.14
C GLY A 929 29.92 18.41 12.64
N THR A 930 31.24 18.48 12.50
CA THR A 930 32.01 19.73 12.62
C THR A 930 32.81 20.00 11.35
N THR A 931 32.82 21.26 10.92
CA THR A 931 33.49 21.78 9.72
C THR A 931 35.02 21.64 9.76
N PRO A 932 35.70 21.24 8.68
CA PRO A 932 37.16 21.31 8.58
C PRO A 932 37.62 22.68 8.07
N GLU A 933 38.46 23.34 8.85
CA GLU A 933 39.23 24.52 8.42
C GLU A 933 40.54 24.08 7.70
N ARG A 934 41.18 25.03 7.01
CA ARG A 934 42.10 24.77 5.90
C ARG A 934 43.55 25.13 6.24
N HIS A 935 44.46 24.16 6.30
CA HIS A 935 45.91 24.44 6.14
C HIS A 935 46.71 23.31 5.47
N GLN A 936 47.63 23.73 4.60
CA GLN A 936 48.70 22.99 3.90
C GLN A 936 50.07 23.59 4.37
N PRO A 937 51.25 23.10 3.94
CA PRO A 937 51.68 21.71 3.64
C PRO A 937 53.09 21.39 4.20
N ARG A 938 53.55 20.12 4.12
CA ARG A 938 54.99 19.81 3.88
C ARG A 938 55.27 18.35 3.44
N ASN A 939 56.28 18.23 2.58
CA ASN A 939 56.83 17.03 1.90
C ASN A 939 57.03 15.79 2.81
N SER A 940 56.95 14.54 2.34
CA SER A 940 57.98 13.95 1.46
C SER A 940 57.73 12.48 1.04
N SER A 941 58.17 12.15 -0.19
CA SER A 941 58.76 10.88 -0.69
C SER A 941 58.07 9.49 -0.62
N LYS A 942 57.99 8.89 -1.83
CA LYS A 942 58.20 7.46 -2.21
C LYS A 942 57.13 6.39 -1.92
N GLY A 943 56.82 5.60 -2.95
CA GLY A 943 56.29 4.23 -2.81
C GLY A 943 55.25 3.81 -3.87
N GLN A 944 55.67 3.12 -4.93
CA GLN A 944 54.80 2.54 -5.97
C GLN A 944 53.79 1.52 -5.40
N TYR A 945 52.59 1.43 -5.98
CA TYR A 945 52.20 0.27 -6.83
C TYR A 945 50.99 0.64 -7.72
N VAL A 946 50.89 0.00 -8.89
CA VAL A 946 49.97 0.35 -9.99
C VAL A 946 48.79 -0.63 -10.06
N ALA A 947 47.58 -0.11 -10.30
CA ALA A 947 46.43 -0.88 -10.77
C ALA A 947 45.66 -0.04 -11.81
N PRO A 948 45.16 -0.62 -12.92
CA PRO A 948 44.71 0.14 -14.08
C PRO A 948 43.27 0.64 -13.97
N SER A 949 43.04 1.84 -14.51
CA SER A 949 41.70 2.37 -14.82
C SER A 949 41.14 1.72 -16.08
N TYR A 950 39.89 1.23 -16.03
CA TYR A 950 39.10 1.00 -17.25
C TYR A 950 38.23 2.22 -17.55
N GLY A 951 38.24 2.61 -18.82
CA GLY A 951 37.59 3.83 -19.30
C GLY A 951 36.10 3.67 -19.54
N THR A 952 35.43 4.81 -19.65
CA THR A 952 34.04 4.96 -20.06
C THR A 952 33.88 4.55 -21.53
N GLN A 953 32.92 3.67 -21.83
CA GLN A 953 32.36 3.54 -23.18
C GLN A 953 30.85 3.73 -23.13
N GLU A 954 30.37 4.60 -24.02
CA GLU A 954 28.97 4.77 -24.33
C GLU A 954 28.45 3.51 -25.03
N SER A 955 27.21 3.12 -24.76
CA SER A 955 26.48 2.15 -25.57
C SER A 955 25.02 2.57 -25.68
N ASP A 956 24.61 2.86 -26.92
CA ASP A 956 23.20 3.03 -27.26
C ASP A 956 22.44 1.74 -26.97
N SER A 957 21.24 1.87 -26.40
CA SER A 957 20.33 0.74 -26.17
C SER A 957 18.93 1.06 -26.68
N VAL A 958 18.33 0.07 -27.33
CA VAL A 958 17.09 0.18 -28.08
C VAL A 958 15.87 0.25 -27.15
N GLU A 959 14.99 1.23 -27.39
CA GLU A 959 13.77 1.42 -26.61
C GLU A 959 12.73 0.31 -26.87
N THR A 960 12.38 -0.45 -25.83
CA THR A 960 11.05 -1.10 -25.74
C THR A 960 10.16 -0.24 -24.85
N ALA A 961 9.10 0.32 -25.45
CA ALA A 961 8.40 1.48 -24.91
C ALA A 961 7.42 1.18 -23.75
N GLU A 962 7.96 0.89 -22.57
CA GLU A 962 7.24 1.23 -21.33
C GLU A 962 7.22 2.76 -21.19
N LYS A 963 6.03 3.37 -21.03
CA LYS A 963 5.89 4.83 -20.96
C LYS A 963 6.39 5.39 -19.61
N VAL A 964 7.72 5.45 -19.46
CA VAL A 964 8.38 6.26 -18.44
C VAL A 964 7.79 7.66 -18.51
N LEU A 965 7.20 8.11 -17.39
CA LEU A 965 6.59 9.44 -17.31
C LEU A 965 7.69 10.49 -17.39
N HIS A 966 7.95 10.96 -18.61
CA HIS A 966 8.93 11.98 -18.89
C HIS A 966 8.66 13.22 -18.04
N GLY A 967 9.72 13.67 -17.37
CA GLY A 967 9.73 14.86 -16.54
C GLY A 967 9.31 16.10 -17.34
N GLN A 968 8.66 17.04 -16.68
CA GLN A 968 8.14 18.24 -17.32
C GLN A 968 9.29 19.19 -17.68
N ARG A 969 9.31 19.68 -18.93
CA ARG A 969 10.24 20.72 -19.37
C ARG A 969 9.59 22.09 -19.22
N ILE A 970 10.07 22.88 -18.26
CA ILE A 970 9.53 24.19 -17.90
C ILE A 970 10.50 25.28 -18.37
N VAL A 971 10.02 26.25 -19.13
CA VAL A 971 10.79 27.43 -19.54
C VAL A 971 10.39 28.61 -18.67
N LEU A 972 11.32 29.19 -17.91
CA LEU A 972 11.14 30.44 -17.19
C LEU A 972 11.81 31.58 -17.96
N LEU A 973 11.03 32.54 -18.43
CA LEU A 973 11.56 33.79 -18.97
C LEU A 973 12.06 34.68 -17.83
N VAL A 974 13.38 34.82 -17.74
CA VAL A 974 14.10 35.60 -16.73
C VAL A 974 14.29 37.02 -17.23
N ALA A 975 13.76 37.98 -16.47
CA ALA A 975 14.00 39.40 -16.65
C ALA A 975 14.18 40.07 -15.28
N ASP A 976 14.93 41.17 -15.22
CA ASP A 976 15.22 41.87 -13.96
C ASP A 976 14.00 42.67 -13.47
N ASN A 977 13.07 41.98 -12.81
CA ASN A 977 11.88 42.55 -12.20
C ASN A 977 11.30 41.63 -11.12
N SER A 978 10.50 42.19 -10.22
CA SER A 978 9.91 41.45 -9.09
C SER A 978 8.82 40.44 -9.45
N ALA A 979 8.28 40.45 -10.68
CA ALA A 979 7.34 39.41 -11.12
C ALA A 979 8.07 38.13 -11.54
N THR A 980 9.28 38.24 -12.09
CA THR A 980 10.17 37.09 -12.30
C THR A 980 10.48 36.40 -10.98
N GLN A 981 10.68 37.16 -9.90
CA GLN A 981 10.90 36.61 -8.57
C GLN A 981 9.68 35.81 -8.05
N VAL A 982 8.47 36.33 -8.20
CA VAL A 982 7.23 35.61 -7.86
C VAL A 982 7.04 34.38 -8.77
N ALA A 983 7.38 34.47 -10.06
CA ALA A 983 7.34 33.35 -10.99
C ALA A 983 8.31 32.22 -10.57
N ALA A 984 9.53 32.57 -10.17
CA ALA A 984 10.53 31.60 -9.70
C ALA A 984 10.10 30.91 -8.40
N GLN A 985 9.57 31.66 -7.42
CA GLN A 985 9.02 31.10 -6.18
C GLN A 985 7.83 30.16 -6.43
N LEU A 986 6.98 30.49 -7.41
CA LEU A 986 5.87 29.63 -7.82
C LEU A 986 6.37 28.37 -8.54
N ILE A 987 7.39 28.46 -9.40
CA ILE A 987 8.02 27.29 -10.05
C ILE A 987 8.64 26.36 -9.01
N MET A 988 9.38 26.90 -8.03
CA MET A 988 9.89 26.13 -6.89
C MET A 988 8.78 25.33 -6.19
N SER A 989 7.53 25.80 -6.26
CA SER A 989 6.34 25.17 -5.68
C SER A 989 5.55 24.25 -6.62
N ILE A 990 5.96 24.13 -7.89
CA ILE A 990 5.33 23.30 -8.93
C ILE A 990 6.24 22.13 -9.33
N VAL A 991 7.56 22.34 -9.39
CA VAL A 991 8.53 21.34 -9.86
C VAL A 991 8.52 20.08 -9.00
N ARG A 992 8.70 18.92 -9.65
CA ARG A 992 8.98 17.64 -9.00
C ARG A 992 10.49 17.40 -8.93
N PRO A 993 11.07 17.36 -7.71
CA PRO A 993 12.48 17.05 -7.49
C PRO A 993 12.93 15.80 -8.27
N GLY A 994 14.10 15.89 -8.93
CA GLY A 994 14.69 14.78 -9.68
C GLY A 994 13.90 14.26 -10.90
N LYS A 995 12.84 14.96 -11.33
CA LYS A 995 12.07 14.61 -12.54
C LYS A 995 11.98 15.76 -13.52
N ASP A 996 11.46 16.90 -13.07
CA ASP A 996 11.22 18.04 -13.96
C ASP A 996 12.54 18.80 -14.23
N ARG A 997 12.58 19.56 -15.33
CA ARG A 997 13.75 20.34 -15.78
C ARG A 997 13.35 21.79 -16.07
N VAL A 998 14.10 22.74 -15.53
CA VAL A 998 13.82 24.19 -15.67
C VAL A 998 14.88 24.85 -16.53
N HIS A 999 14.46 25.39 -17.67
CA HIS A 999 15.28 26.25 -18.53
C HIS A 999 15.08 27.72 -18.13
N LEU A 1000 16.15 28.35 -17.67
CA LEU A 1000 16.23 29.77 -17.31
C LEU A 1000 16.67 30.56 -18.53
N VAL A 1001 15.73 31.29 -19.13
CA VAL A 1001 15.92 31.93 -20.43
C VAL A 1001 15.91 33.43 -20.31
N SER A 1002 17.01 34.07 -20.69
CA SER A 1002 17.07 35.53 -20.81
C SER A 1002 17.37 35.92 -22.26
N ILE A 1003 16.66 36.95 -22.75
CA ILE A 1003 16.75 37.40 -24.13
C ILE A 1003 17.43 38.77 -24.16
N ILE A 1004 18.58 38.85 -24.81
CA ILE A 1004 19.46 40.03 -24.86
C ILE A 1004 19.42 40.69 -26.23
N GLN A 1005 19.65 42.00 -26.30
CA GLN A 1005 19.69 42.72 -27.59
C GLN A 1005 21.08 42.69 -28.26
N SER A 1006 22.14 42.43 -27.48
CA SER A 1006 23.52 42.39 -27.94
C SER A 1006 24.35 41.49 -27.03
N LEU A 1007 25.36 40.83 -27.59
CA LEU A 1007 26.31 39.97 -26.87
C LEU A 1007 26.99 40.67 -25.68
N THR A 1008 27.10 42.00 -25.69
CA THR A 1008 27.63 42.78 -24.56
C THR A 1008 26.80 42.64 -23.27
N GLN A 1009 25.52 42.25 -23.38
CA GLN A 1009 24.62 42.02 -22.25
C GLN A 1009 24.65 40.56 -21.75
N GLU A 1010 25.30 39.64 -22.46
CA GLU A 1010 25.28 38.20 -22.17
C GLU A 1010 25.75 37.88 -20.75
N LYS A 1011 26.82 38.54 -20.30
CA LYS A 1011 27.35 38.37 -18.94
C LYS A 1011 26.31 38.76 -17.89
N ALA A 1012 25.72 39.95 -17.99
CA ALA A 1012 24.72 40.43 -17.04
C ALA A 1012 23.46 39.54 -17.04
N ALA A 1013 23.05 39.05 -18.21
CA ALA A 1013 21.94 38.11 -18.34
C ALA A 1013 22.23 36.74 -17.69
N ARG A 1014 23.46 36.21 -17.86
CA ARG A 1014 23.91 34.98 -17.21
C ARG A 1014 24.04 35.14 -15.70
N ASP A 1015 24.58 36.26 -15.22
CA ASP A 1015 24.69 36.59 -13.80
C ASP A 1015 23.29 36.66 -13.15
N LEU A 1016 22.31 37.28 -13.82
CA LEU A 1016 20.91 37.32 -13.38
C LEU A 1016 20.27 35.92 -13.34
N CYS A 1017 20.45 35.11 -14.39
CA CYS A 1017 19.93 33.74 -14.41
C CYS A 1017 20.54 32.88 -13.30
N SER A 1018 21.83 33.06 -13.00
CA SER A 1018 22.54 32.31 -11.96
C SER A 1018 21.98 32.54 -10.55
N GLN A 1019 21.42 33.73 -10.26
CA GLN A 1019 20.74 34.02 -8.99
C GLN A 1019 19.45 33.20 -8.81
N TYR A 1020 18.67 33.07 -9.89
CA TYR A 1020 17.47 32.23 -9.89
C TYR A 1020 17.82 30.74 -9.94
N GLU A 1021 18.91 30.37 -10.62
CA GLU A 1021 19.44 29.00 -10.65
C GLU A 1021 19.84 28.52 -9.25
N ALA A 1022 20.59 29.32 -8.49
CA ALA A 1022 20.94 29.02 -7.10
C ALA A 1022 19.69 28.82 -6.22
N SER A 1023 18.63 29.60 -6.45
CA SER A 1023 17.36 29.46 -5.75
C SER A 1023 16.63 28.16 -6.13
N LEU A 1024 16.57 27.82 -7.42
CA LEU A 1024 15.91 26.62 -7.93
C LEU A 1024 16.66 25.33 -7.58
N LYS A 1025 18.00 25.33 -7.56
CA LYS A 1025 18.82 24.18 -7.15
C LYS A 1025 18.52 23.71 -5.73
N SER A 1026 18.03 24.59 -4.84
CA SER A 1026 17.53 24.19 -3.51
C SER A 1026 16.33 23.25 -3.52
N THR A 1027 15.62 23.12 -4.66
CA THR A 1027 14.49 22.20 -4.86
C THR A 1027 14.89 20.85 -5.49
N LEU A 1028 16.18 20.62 -5.76
CA LEU A 1028 16.69 19.43 -6.45
C LEU A 1028 16.06 19.21 -7.84
N VAL A 1029 15.68 20.28 -8.53
CA VAL A 1029 15.28 20.28 -9.94
C VAL A 1029 16.52 20.47 -10.81
N ASP A 1030 16.57 19.84 -11.99
CA ASP A 1030 17.64 20.14 -12.95
C ASP A 1030 17.41 21.51 -13.59
N THR A 1031 18.47 22.30 -13.74
CA THR A 1031 18.41 23.69 -14.20
C THR A 1031 19.42 23.92 -15.32
N GLN A 1032 18.95 24.46 -16.44
CA GLN A 1032 19.81 24.91 -17.55
C GLN A 1032 19.65 26.42 -17.74
N ILE A 1033 20.74 27.15 -17.95
CA ILE A 1033 20.72 28.57 -18.30
C ILE A 1033 20.96 28.70 -19.80
N ASP A 1034 20.00 29.30 -20.52
CA ASP A 1034 20.08 29.57 -21.95
C ASP A 1034 19.94 31.08 -22.20
N ILE A 1035 20.91 31.68 -22.88
CA ILE A 1035 20.88 33.11 -23.23
C ILE A 1035 20.62 33.24 -24.73
N LEU A 1036 19.55 33.92 -25.10
CA LEU A 1036 19.14 34.10 -26.49
C LEU A 1036 19.48 35.52 -26.94
N THR A 1037 20.38 35.65 -27.92
CA THR A 1037 20.63 36.93 -28.59
C THR A 1037 19.50 37.22 -29.56
N LYS A 1038 18.85 38.37 -29.47
CA LYS A 1038 17.71 38.73 -30.31
C LYS A 1038 18.12 38.81 -31.79
N ASP A 1039 17.56 37.92 -32.60
CA ASP A 1039 17.74 37.90 -34.06
C ASP A 1039 16.90 39.00 -34.76
N SER A 1040 16.87 38.99 -36.09
CA SER A 1040 16.04 39.91 -36.90
C SER A 1040 14.52 39.67 -36.76
N GLY A 1041 14.10 38.55 -36.18
CA GLY A 1041 12.69 38.22 -35.90
C GLY A 1041 12.09 38.97 -34.72
N THR A 1042 10.80 38.74 -34.45
CA THR A 1042 10.19 39.28 -33.23
C THR A 1042 10.57 38.44 -32.01
N LEU A 1043 10.48 39.06 -30.82
CA LEU A 1043 10.73 38.38 -29.54
C LEU A 1043 9.79 37.18 -29.34
N VAL A 1044 8.61 37.22 -29.94
CA VAL A 1044 7.59 36.16 -29.83
C VAL A 1044 8.01 34.95 -30.65
N ASP A 1045 8.38 35.16 -31.91
CA ASP A 1045 8.85 34.10 -32.82
C ASP A 1045 10.09 33.39 -32.25
N GLN A 1046 11.00 34.14 -31.63
CA GLN A 1046 12.21 33.58 -31.03
C GLN A 1046 11.92 32.68 -29.82
N VAL A 1047 10.98 33.07 -28.94
CA VAL A 1047 10.56 32.21 -27.81
C VAL A 1047 9.79 30.98 -28.31
N GLU A 1048 8.95 31.14 -29.33
CA GLU A 1048 8.21 30.03 -29.95
C GLU A 1048 9.16 28.99 -30.56
N SER A 1049 10.08 29.42 -31.44
CA SER A 1049 11.12 28.58 -32.04
C SER A 1049 11.98 27.86 -30.99
N TYR A 1050 12.36 28.55 -29.91
CA TYR A 1050 13.10 27.94 -28.80
C TYR A 1050 12.27 26.91 -28.01
N MET A 1051 10.97 27.16 -27.78
CA MET A 1051 10.06 26.20 -27.13
C MET A 1051 9.77 24.96 -27.99
N GLU A 1052 9.77 25.11 -29.31
CA GLU A 1052 9.68 23.99 -30.26
C GLU A 1052 10.96 23.16 -30.28
N LYS A 1053 12.14 23.80 -30.23
CA LYS A 1053 13.45 23.12 -30.18
C LYS A 1053 13.67 22.29 -28.89
N LEU A 1054 13.12 22.71 -27.75
CA LEU A 1054 13.29 22.05 -26.45
C LEU A 1054 12.15 21.08 -26.05
N PRO A 1055 11.24 20.73 -26.96
CA PRO A 1055 9.83 20.42 -26.66
C PRO A 1055 9.34 20.82 -25.26
N ALA A 1056 9.21 22.12 -25.01
CA ALA A 1056 8.75 22.61 -23.71
C ALA A 1056 7.26 22.31 -23.45
N ASP A 1057 6.94 21.95 -22.20
CA ASP A 1057 5.59 21.63 -21.71
C ASP A 1057 4.87 22.84 -21.11
N LEU A 1058 5.61 23.79 -20.55
CA LEU A 1058 5.10 24.96 -19.84
C LEU A 1058 6.01 26.16 -20.06
N LEU A 1059 5.44 27.29 -20.48
CA LEU A 1059 6.09 28.59 -20.38
C LEU A 1059 5.67 29.27 -19.08
N VAL A 1060 6.62 29.88 -18.37
CA VAL A 1060 6.36 30.69 -17.19
C VAL A 1060 7.01 32.06 -17.37
N MET A 1061 6.29 33.13 -17.04
CA MET A 1061 6.84 34.48 -17.14
C MET A 1061 6.32 35.43 -16.05
N GLY A 1062 7.19 36.36 -15.66
CA GLY A 1062 6.80 37.55 -14.89
C GLY A 1062 6.16 38.62 -15.78
N SER A 1063 5.16 39.34 -15.27
CA SER A 1063 4.58 40.51 -15.94
C SER A 1063 4.39 41.70 -14.99
N MET A 1064 5.02 42.83 -15.31
CA MET A 1064 4.94 44.08 -14.53
C MET A 1064 3.66 44.87 -14.79
N SER A 1065 3.30 45.06 -16.07
CA SER A 1065 2.56 46.25 -16.51
C SER A 1065 1.17 45.97 -17.10
N LEU A 1066 0.59 44.79 -16.83
CA LEU A 1066 -0.80 44.51 -17.20
C LEU A 1066 -1.82 45.22 -16.29
N SER A 1067 -1.39 45.75 -15.14
CA SER A 1067 -2.25 46.40 -14.16
C SER A 1067 -2.22 47.94 -14.23
N LYS A 1068 -3.42 48.54 -14.36
CA LYS A 1068 -3.81 49.95 -14.07
C LYS A 1068 -3.83 51.01 -15.19
N GLY A 1069 -3.61 50.66 -16.46
CA GLY A 1069 -4.00 51.54 -17.59
C GLY A 1069 -5.50 51.42 -17.91
N ALA A 1070 -6.22 52.54 -18.01
CA ALA A 1070 -7.66 52.56 -18.29
C ALA A 1070 -7.96 52.32 -19.79
N ALA A 1071 -9.02 51.56 -20.07
CA ALA A 1071 -9.65 51.27 -21.38
C ALA A 1071 -8.80 50.66 -22.51
N ALA A 1072 -7.58 51.15 -22.78
CA ALA A 1072 -6.74 50.62 -23.87
C ALA A 1072 -6.18 49.23 -23.53
N VAL A 1073 -6.30 48.30 -24.48
CA VAL A 1073 -5.45 47.08 -24.49
C VAL A 1073 -4.02 47.55 -24.73
N PRO A 1074 -3.02 47.13 -23.94
CA PRO A 1074 -1.63 47.53 -24.17
C PRO A 1074 -1.08 46.89 -25.44
N ILE A 1075 -1.25 47.59 -26.56
CA ILE A 1075 -0.61 47.30 -27.85
C ILE A 1075 0.91 47.34 -27.59
N GLY A 1076 1.57 46.19 -27.73
CA GLY A 1076 3.00 46.03 -27.43
C GLY A 1076 3.35 45.28 -26.14
N SER A 1077 2.38 44.79 -25.35
CA SER A 1077 2.71 43.92 -24.21
C SER A 1077 3.22 42.55 -24.69
N VAL A 1078 4.50 42.25 -24.42
CA VAL A 1078 5.15 40.96 -24.72
C VAL A 1078 4.33 39.77 -24.18
N SER A 1079 3.82 39.86 -22.95
CA SER A 1079 2.96 38.81 -22.36
C SER A 1079 1.71 38.54 -23.19
N VAL A 1080 1.09 39.58 -23.77
CA VAL A 1080 -0.09 39.45 -24.64
C VAL A 1080 0.29 38.89 -26.02
N GLY A 1081 1.46 39.24 -26.55
CA GLY A 1081 2.00 38.66 -27.79
C GLY A 1081 2.26 37.15 -27.66
N LEU A 1082 2.99 36.75 -26.62
CA LEU A 1082 3.27 35.34 -26.30
C LEU A 1082 1.98 34.55 -26.04
N LEU A 1083 1.00 35.13 -25.33
CA LEU A 1083 -0.32 34.51 -25.14
C LEU A 1083 -1.08 34.27 -26.46
N ARG A 1084 -0.84 35.06 -27.51
CA ARG A 1084 -1.47 34.86 -28.82
C ARG A 1084 -0.76 33.79 -29.63
N ALA A 1085 0.55 33.90 -29.84
CA ALA A 1085 1.30 32.95 -30.66
C ALA A 1085 1.41 31.56 -30.01
N ILE A 1086 2.19 31.46 -28.92
CA ILE A 1086 2.67 30.18 -28.38
C ILE A 1086 1.53 29.22 -28.06
N SER A 1087 1.53 28.05 -28.70
CA SER A 1087 0.49 27.01 -28.59
C SER A 1087 0.51 26.18 -27.29
N LYS A 1088 1.53 26.37 -26.45
CA LYS A 1088 1.74 25.65 -25.18
C LYS A 1088 0.99 26.32 -24.01
N PRO A 1089 0.79 25.62 -22.87
CA PRO A 1089 0.32 26.25 -21.63
C PRO A 1089 1.27 27.35 -21.14
N ILE A 1090 0.71 28.48 -20.68
CA ILE A 1090 1.47 29.65 -20.23
C ILE A 1090 1.03 30.04 -18.81
N LEU A 1091 1.96 30.13 -17.87
CA LEU A 1091 1.74 30.56 -16.49
C LEU A 1091 2.30 31.96 -16.26
N ILE A 1092 1.42 32.91 -15.95
CA ILE A 1092 1.76 34.33 -15.77
C ILE A 1092 1.69 34.67 -14.29
N ALA A 1093 2.83 35.06 -13.71
CA ALA A 1093 2.89 35.70 -12.40
C ALA A 1093 3.02 37.21 -12.56
N LYS A 1094 2.27 38.00 -11.78
CA LYS A 1094 2.38 39.46 -11.75
C LYS A 1094 3.04 39.92 -10.47
N SER A 1095 3.56 41.15 -10.46
CA SER A 1095 3.89 41.86 -9.21
C SER A 1095 2.70 41.99 -8.26
N THR A 1096 1.47 41.99 -8.81
CA THR A 1096 0.22 42.02 -8.06
C THR A 1096 -0.28 40.64 -7.61
N SER A 1097 0.36 39.55 -8.03
CA SER A 1097 -0.01 38.16 -7.69
C SER A 1097 0.42 37.78 -6.27
N LYS A 1098 -0.10 38.50 -5.26
CA LYS A 1098 0.25 38.31 -3.84
C LYS A 1098 -0.02 36.90 -3.31
N ASN A 1099 -1.02 36.21 -3.84
CA ASN A 1099 -1.33 34.82 -3.47
C ASN A 1099 -0.36 33.82 -4.14
N ALA A 1100 0.49 34.22 -5.08
CA ALA A 1100 1.46 33.34 -5.75
C ALA A 1100 2.85 33.30 -5.07
N ASN A 1101 3.06 34.10 -4.02
CA ASN A 1101 4.25 34.01 -3.18
C ASN A 1101 4.05 32.87 -2.17
N ILE A 1102 4.70 31.72 -2.41
CA ILE A 1102 4.55 30.47 -1.67
C ILE A 1102 5.85 30.12 -0.96
N VAL A 1103 5.78 29.70 0.30
CA VAL A 1103 6.91 29.06 0.98
C VAL A 1103 6.87 27.57 0.68
N TRP A 1104 7.63 27.13 -0.33
CA TRP A 1104 7.75 25.74 -0.84
C TRP A 1104 7.67 24.65 0.23
N SER A 1105 8.37 24.82 1.35
CA SER A 1105 8.50 23.82 2.42
C SER A 1105 7.33 23.78 3.41
N LYS A 1106 6.37 24.72 3.36
CA LYS A 1106 5.29 24.86 4.35
C LYS A 1106 3.90 24.87 3.75
N ASP A 1107 3.75 25.45 2.56
CA ASP A 1107 2.44 25.72 1.98
C ASP A 1107 2.01 24.63 0.99
N LYS A 1108 0.72 24.29 1.03
CA LYS A 1108 0.06 23.38 0.08
C LYS A 1108 -0.38 24.18 -1.14
N LEU A 1109 -0.04 23.71 -2.34
CA LEU A 1109 -0.46 24.40 -3.56
C LEU A 1109 -1.99 24.33 -3.70
N LYS A 1110 -2.57 25.44 -4.12
CA LYS A 1110 -4.03 25.60 -4.32
C LYS A 1110 -4.23 26.19 -5.70
N CYS A 1111 -4.89 25.45 -6.58
CA CYS A 1111 -5.25 25.91 -7.91
C CYS A 1111 -6.78 26.00 -8.04
N MET A 1112 -7.31 27.12 -8.53
CA MET A 1112 -8.71 27.22 -8.93
C MET A 1112 -8.82 26.98 -10.43
N VAL A 1113 -9.61 26.01 -10.84
CA VAL A 1113 -9.81 25.62 -12.24
C VAL A 1113 -11.19 26.08 -12.70
N GLN A 1114 -11.24 26.84 -13.79
CA GLN A 1114 -12.49 27.17 -14.48
C GLN A 1114 -13.10 25.89 -15.08
N VAL A 1115 -14.30 25.54 -14.64
CA VAL A 1115 -15.04 24.36 -15.07
C VAL A 1115 -15.95 24.72 -16.24
N ASP A 1116 -15.57 24.28 -17.44
CA ASP A 1116 -16.31 24.41 -18.68
C ASP A 1116 -16.38 23.04 -19.37
N HIS A 1117 -17.31 22.88 -20.30
CA HIS A 1117 -17.47 21.62 -21.04
C HIS A 1117 -16.20 21.21 -21.80
N THR A 1118 -15.42 22.19 -22.26
CA THR A 1118 -14.11 21.98 -22.91
C THR A 1118 -12.94 21.82 -21.93
N SER A 1119 -13.04 22.20 -20.64
CA SER A 1119 -11.86 22.36 -19.77
C SER A 1119 -11.31 21.09 -19.12
N ARG A 1120 -11.75 19.92 -19.59
CA ARG A 1120 -11.27 18.60 -19.11
C ARG A 1120 -9.76 18.37 -19.36
N PRO A 1121 -9.16 18.73 -20.52
CA PRO A 1121 -7.73 18.59 -20.74
C PRO A 1121 -6.92 19.49 -19.81
N MET A 1122 -7.38 20.74 -19.58
CA MET A 1122 -6.79 21.63 -18.58
C MET A 1122 -6.82 21.02 -17.17
N LEU A 1123 -7.94 20.45 -16.71
CA LEU A 1123 -7.99 19.81 -15.39
C LEU A 1123 -7.01 18.64 -15.30
N LYS A 1124 -6.98 17.76 -16.30
CA LYS A 1124 -6.02 16.64 -16.36
C LYS A 1124 -4.57 17.13 -16.29
N TYR A 1125 -4.24 18.20 -17.01
CA TYR A 1125 -2.92 18.83 -16.99
C TYR A 1125 -2.59 19.40 -15.61
N VAL A 1126 -3.49 20.19 -15.01
CA VAL A 1126 -3.30 20.76 -13.67
C VAL A 1126 -3.06 19.66 -12.62
N CYS A 1127 -3.90 18.63 -12.58
CA CYS A 1127 -3.80 17.55 -11.59
C CYS A 1127 -2.63 16.57 -11.82
N SER A 1128 -2.12 16.41 -13.05
CA SER A 1128 -1.03 15.46 -13.36
C SER A 1128 0.34 16.10 -13.53
N LYS A 1129 0.42 17.38 -13.89
CA LYS A 1129 1.67 18.10 -14.15
C LYS A 1129 1.98 19.17 -13.09
N LEU A 1130 0.98 19.87 -12.54
CA LEU A 1130 1.22 21.02 -11.64
C LEU A 1130 0.97 20.77 -10.15
N LEU A 1131 -0.02 19.93 -9.80
CA LEU A 1131 -0.38 19.63 -8.41
C LEU A 1131 0.24 18.30 -7.97
N ASN A 1132 0.67 18.23 -6.71
CA ASN A 1132 1.23 17.02 -6.12
C ASN A 1132 0.32 16.48 -5.00
N ALA A 1133 -0.28 15.31 -5.27
CA ALA A 1133 -1.10 14.58 -4.30
C ALA A 1133 -0.39 14.32 -2.97
N VAL A 1134 0.94 14.06 -2.97
CA VAL A 1134 1.74 13.79 -1.77
C VAL A 1134 1.87 15.02 -0.86
N ARG A 1135 1.84 16.23 -1.44
CA ARG A 1135 1.80 17.50 -0.67
C ARG A 1135 0.41 17.85 -0.16
N TYR A 1136 -0.61 17.05 -0.50
CA TYR A 1136 -2.03 17.36 -0.26
C TYR A 1136 -2.46 18.67 -0.92
N ASP A 1137 -1.95 18.92 -2.13
CA ASP A 1137 -2.35 20.05 -2.95
C ASP A 1137 -3.83 19.95 -3.32
N LYS A 1138 -4.50 21.11 -3.46
CA LYS A 1138 -5.96 21.18 -3.62
C LYS A 1138 -6.36 21.86 -4.92
N VAL A 1139 -7.39 21.32 -5.57
CA VAL A 1139 -8.04 21.93 -6.75
C VAL A 1139 -9.44 22.45 -6.40
N TYR A 1140 -9.69 23.73 -6.64
CA TYR A 1140 -11.00 24.35 -6.47
C TYR A 1140 -11.70 24.38 -7.83
N LEU A 1141 -12.78 23.62 -7.97
CA LEU A 1141 -13.54 23.45 -9.20
C LEU A 1141 -14.62 24.53 -9.29
N ALA A 1142 -14.32 25.59 -10.04
CA ALA A 1142 -15.09 26.81 -10.06
C ALA A 1142 -15.89 26.97 -11.37
N ARG A 1143 -17.22 27.03 -11.26
CA ARG A 1143 -18.14 27.18 -12.40
C ARG A 1143 -18.81 28.55 -12.36
N ALA A 1144 -18.64 29.34 -13.41
CA ALA A 1144 -19.38 30.60 -13.59
C ALA A 1144 -20.88 30.36 -13.77
N ASP A 1145 -21.69 31.31 -13.33
CA ASP A 1145 -23.15 31.32 -13.46
C ASP A 1145 -23.79 29.99 -13.02
N ALA A 1146 -23.22 29.39 -11.97
CA ALA A 1146 -23.60 28.05 -11.53
C ALA A 1146 -24.94 28.06 -10.81
N LYS A 1147 -25.29 29.16 -10.14
CA LYS A 1147 -26.55 29.33 -9.43
C LYS A 1147 -27.55 30.15 -10.25
N ASP A 1148 -28.84 29.81 -10.10
CA ASP A 1148 -29.94 30.54 -10.71
C ASP A 1148 -30.31 31.81 -9.91
N LYS A 1149 -31.33 32.54 -10.37
CA LYS A 1149 -31.85 33.74 -9.67
C LYS A 1149 -32.37 33.45 -8.26
N ALA A 1150 -32.69 32.20 -7.93
CA ALA A 1150 -33.11 31.75 -6.60
C ALA A 1150 -31.92 31.23 -5.75
N GLN A 1151 -30.68 31.48 -6.18
CA GLN A 1151 -29.44 31.03 -5.54
C GLN A 1151 -29.31 29.50 -5.45
N GLN A 1152 -30.04 28.75 -6.29
CA GLN A 1152 -29.92 27.29 -6.37
C GLN A 1152 -28.96 26.90 -7.49
N GLU A 1153 -28.02 26.00 -7.19
CA GLU A 1153 -27.10 25.47 -8.19
C GLU A 1153 -27.86 24.70 -9.30
N THR A 1154 -27.70 25.16 -10.53
CA THR A 1154 -28.29 24.58 -11.74
C THR A 1154 -27.85 23.12 -11.92
N MET A 1155 -28.78 22.26 -12.33
CA MET A 1155 -28.54 20.80 -12.46
C MET A 1155 -27.39 20.48 -13.42
N THR A 1156 -27.24 21.26 -14.48
CA THR A 1156 -26.15 21.16 -15.47
C THR A 1156 -24.80 21.48 -14.84
N SER A 1157 -24.71 22.58 -14.08
CA SER A 1157 -23.48 22.96 -13.36
C SER A 1157 -23.09 21.93 -12.32
N ARG A 1158 -24.04 21.43 -11.51
CA ARG A 1158 -23.77 20.36 -10.54
C ARG A 1158 -23.16 19.13 -11.20
N ARG A 1159 -23.79 18.62 -12.26
CA ARG A 1159 -23.31 17.46 -13.03
C ARG A 1159 -21.92 17.67 -13.62
N LEU A 1160 -21.65 18.87 -14.13
CA LEU A 1160 -20.34 19.18 -14.72
C LEU A 1160 -19.24 19.26 -13.66
N ILE A 1161 -19.50 19.94 -12.53
CA ILE A 1161 -18.57 20.00 -11.39
C ILE A 1161 -18.33 18.61 -10.80
N GLU A 1162 -19.35 17.76 -10.71
CA GLU A 1162 -19.24 16.38 -10.26
C GLU A 1162 -18.35 15.55 -11.20
N SER A 1163 -18.56 15.63 -12.51
CA SER A 1163 -17.69 14.98 -13.50
C SER A 1163 -16.23 15.44 -13.40
N PHE A 1164 -15.97 16.71 -13.07
CA PHE A 1164 -14.62 17.23 -12.87
C PHE A 1164 -14.02 16.78 -11.53
N HIS A 1165 -14.83 16.71 -10.47
CA HIS A 1165 -14.44 16.18 -9.18
C HIS A 1165 -13.96 14.72 -9.27
N ASP A 1166 -14.64 13.91 -10.08
CA ASP A 1166 -14.27 12.50 -10.28
C ASP A 1166 -12.96 12.36 -11.08
N ILE A 1167 -12.71 13.22 -12.08
CA ILE A 1167 -11.44 13.26 -12.81
C ILE A 1167 -10.28 13.63 -11.87
N ALA A 1168 -10.45 14.66 -11.03
CA ALA A 1168 -9.42 15.07 -10.07
C ALA A 1168 -9.18 13.99 -8.99
N SER A 1169 -10.25 13.35 -8.50
CA SER A 1169 -10.18 12.25 -7.53
C SER A 1169 -9.47 11.02 -8.10
N GLY A 1170 -9.68 10.71 -9.39
CA GLY A 1170 -8.96 9.65 -10.11
C GLY A 1170 -7.46 9.91 -10.24
N LEU A 1171 -7.04 11.17 -10.22
CA LEU A 1171 -5.63 11.61 -10.18
C LEU A 1171 -5.11 11.85 -8.75
N HIS A 1172 -5.87 11.46 -7.72
CA HIS A 1172 -5.51 11.55 -6.30
C HIS A 1172 -5.33 12.99 -5.76
N VAL A 1173 -5.91 14.00 -6.42
CA VAL A 1173 -5.89 15.41 -5.96
C VAL A 1173 -7.19 15.75 -5.23
N GLU A 1174 -7.10 16.45 -4.09
CA GLU A 1174 -8.29 16.86 -3.32
C GLU A 1174 -9.08 17.94 -4.06
N ALA A 1175 -10.31 17.64 -4.46
CA ALA A 1175 -11.17 18.53 -5.23
C ALA A 1175 -12.28 19.18 -4.40
N ILE A 1176 -12.33 20.52 -4.40
CA ILE A 1176 -13.31 21.33 -3.67
C ILE A 1176 -14.27 21.98 -4.67
N LYS A 1177 -15.55 21.64 -4.59
CA LYS A 1177 -16.62 22.19 -5.45
C LYS A 1177 -16.92 23.65 -5.07
N ARG A 1178 -16.89 24.58 -6.04
CA ARG A 1178 -17.14 26.03 -5.86
C ARG A 1178 -18.07 26.58 -6.96
N PRO A 1179 -19.39 26.35 -6.89
CA PRO A 1179 -20.34 27.04 -7.77
C PRO A 1179 -20.28 28.56 -7.52
N LEU A 1180 -20.12 29.36 -8.57
CA LEU A 1180 -20.06 30.82 -8.50
C LEU A 1180 -21.41 31.45 -8.88
N ASP A 1181 -21.67 32.63 -8.33
CA ASP A 1181 -22.93 33.39 -8.51
C ASP A 1181 -22.93 34.36 -9.70
N GLY A 1182 -21.77 34.52 -10.35
CA GLY A 1182 -21.61 35.35 -11.54
C GLY A 1182 -20.43 34.87 -12.38
N SER A 1183 -19.87 35.77 -13.17
CA SER A 1183 -18.81 35.44 -14.12
C SER A 1183 -17.50 35.04 -13.42
N PHE A 1184 -16.70 34.20 -14.09
CA PHE A 1184 -15.44 33.69 -13.53
C PHE A 1184 -14.39 34.80 -13.30
N ASP A 1185 -14.42 35.86 -14.10
CA ASP A 1185 -13.47 36.96 -14.07
C ASP A 1185 -13.72 37.99 -12.95
N GLU A 1186 -14.93 38.07 -12.42
CA GLU A 1186 -15.27 38.89 -11.26
C GLU A 1186 -15.34 38.03 -9.99
N GLU A 1187 -16.28 37.08 -9.96
CA GLU A 1187 -16.58 36.28 -8.78
C GLU A 1187 -15.51 35.20 -8.52
N GLY A 1188 -14.95 34.61 -9.58
CA GLY A 1188 -13.84 33.66 -9.44
C GLY A 1188 -12.59 34.31 -8.88
N CYS A 1189 -12.26 35.54 -9.31
CA CYS A 1189 -11.17 36.33 -8.71
C CYS A 1189 -11.43 36.63 -7.22
N ARG A 1190 -12.66 36.98 -6.86
CA ARG A 1190 -13.05 37.24 -5.46
C ARG A 1190 -12.91 35.99 -4.58
N VAL A 1191 -13.40 34.84 -5.02
CA VAL A 1191 -13.31 33.58 -4.28
C VAL A 1191 -11.85 33.10 -4.20
N ALA A 1192 -11.05 33.24 -5.27
CA ALA A 1192 -9.62 32.91 -5.26
C ALA A 1192 -8.85 33.73 -4.20
N ASP A 1193 -9.20 35.01 -4.03
CA ASP A 1193 -8.62 35.89 -3.01
C ASP A 1193 -9.05 35.55 -1.58
N VAL A 1194 -10.26 35.00 -1.38
CA VAL A 1194 -10.73 34.50 -0.08
C VAL A 1194 -10.03 33.18 0.27
N GLU A 1195 -10.02 32.22 -0.65
CA GLU A 1195 -9.45 30.87 -0.45
C GLU A 1195 -7.91 30.85 -0.45
N LYS A 1196 -7.27 31.95 -0.83
CA LYS A 1196 -5.83 32.04 -1.12
C LYS A 1196 -5.40 31.01 -2.16
N CYS A 1197 -6.12 30.97 -3.28
CA CYS A 1197 -5.68 30.19 -4.43
C CYS A 1197 -4.42 30.84 -5.02
N HIS A 1198 -3.37 30.05 -5.22
CA HIS A 1198 -2.08 30.54 -5.70
C HIS A 1198 -2.06 30.62 -7.23
N ILE A 1199 -2.79 29.71 -7.89
CA ILE A 1199 -2.97 29.65 -9.34
C ILE A 1199 -4.47 29.71 -9.66
N MET A 1200 -4.86 30.49 -10.67
CA MET A 1200 -6.15 30.39 -11.36
C MET A 1200 -5.91 29.86 -12.78
N ALA A 1201 -6.59 28.79 -13.17
CA ALA A 1201 -6.45 28.12 -14.46
C ALA A 1201 -7.70 28.34 -15.32
N THR A 1202 -7.50 28.81 -16.54
CA THR A 1202 -8.54 29.08 -17.53
C THR A 1202 -8.08 28.57 -18.91
N GLN A 1203 -9.02 27.99 -19.67
CA GLN A 1203 -8.74 27.38 -20.96
C GLN A 1203 -9.18 28.31 -22.09
N ILE A 1204 -8.36 28.43 -23.12
CA ILE A 1204 -8.71 29.10 -24.38
C ILE A 1204 -8.54 28.14 -25.58
N PRO A 1205 -9.33 28.31 -26.66
CA PRO A 1205 -9.08 27.62 -27.93
C PRO A 1205 -7.74 28.05 -28.52
N SER A 1206 -6.97 27.11 -29.10
CA SER A 1206 -5.71 27.47 -29.78
C SER A 1206 -5.92 28.30 -31.04
N SER A 1207 -7.11 28.23 -31.66
CA SER A 1207 -7.49 29.01 -32.84
C SER A 1207 -7.92 30.46 -32.53
N ALA A 1208 -7.89 30.89 -31.27
CA ALA A 1208 -8.33 32.23 -30.87
C ALA A 1208 -7.29 33.31 -31.26
N SER A 1209 -7.48 33.91 -32.44
CA SER A 1209 -6.67 35.03 -32.94
C SER A 1209 -6.70 36.28 -32.04
N SER A 1210 -7.73 36.40 -31.20
CA SER A 1210 -7.85 37.42 -30.16
C SER A 1210 -8.09 36.77 -28.79
N LEU A 1211 -7.52 37.37 -27.74
CA LEU A 1211 -7.71 36.89 -26.37
C LEU A 1211 -9.08 37.34 -25.85
N PRO A 1212 -9.86 36.47 -25.20
CA PRO A 1212 -11.15 36.84 -24.60
C PRO A 1212 -11.02 38.00 -23.60
N GLU A 1213 -11.99 38.90 -23.59
CA GLU A 1213 -12.01 40.03 -22.65
C GLU A 1213 -12.08 39.55 -21.18
N SER A 1214 -12.82 38.47 -20.92
CA SER A 1214 -12.89 37.81 -19.61
C SER A 1214 -11.53 37.29 -19.15
N LEU A 1215 -10.73 36.69 -20.03
CA LEU A 1215 -9.34 36.30 -19.73
C LEU A 1215 -8.50 37.54 -19.34
N MET A 1216 -8.62 38.62 -20.10
CA MET A 1216 -7.91 39.87 -19.79
C MET A 1216 -8.37 40.48 -18.46
N LYS A 1217 -9.65 40.34 -18.07
CA LYS A 1217 -10.16 40.73 -16.75
C LYS A 1217 -9.61 39.84 -15.64
N VAL A 1218 -9.60 38.50 -15.80
CA VAL A 1218 -8.92 37.57 -14.85
C VAL A 1218 -7.47 38.00 -14.65
N ILE A 1219 -6.70 38.13 -15.74
CA ILE A 1219 -5.28 38.50 -15.68
C ILE A 1219 -5.09 39.87 -15.04
N LYS A 1220 -5.95 40.86 -15.29
CA LYS A 1220 -5.86 42.17 -14.65
C LYS A 1220 -6.17 42.11 -13.15
N ASN A 1221 -7.28 41.47 -12.76
CA ASN A 1221 -7.91 41.63 -11.45
C ASN A 1221 -7.42 40.66 -10.37
N THR A 1222 -7.06 39.40 -10.72
CA THR A 1222 -6.69 38.39 -9.71
C THR A 1222 -5.41 38.74 -8.95
N ARG A 1223 -5.29 38.29 -7.68
CA ARG A 1223 -4.01 38.27 -6.94
C ARG A 1223 -3.35 36.89 -6.96
N SER A 1224 -3.86 35.93 -7.73
CA SER A 1224 -3.21 34.67 -8.04
C SER A 1224 -2.25 34.81 -9.24
N ALA A 1225 -1.44 33.80 -9.53
CA ALA A 1225 -0.89 33.62 -10.88
C ALA A 1225 -1.97 33.05 -11.81
N VAL A 1226 -1.87 33.29 -13.12
CA VAL A 1226 -2.85 32.80 -14.11
C VAL A 1226 -2.21 31.79 -15.03
N LEU A 1227 -2.72 30.56 -15.02
CA LEU A 1227 -2.43 29.54 -16.02
C LEU A 1227 -3.43 29.68 -17.17
N VAL A 1228 -2.94 29.99 -18.36
CA VAL A 1228 -3.70 29.96 -19.60
C VAL A 1228 -3.37 28.65 -20.31
N TYR A 1229 -4.33 27.74 -20.33
CA TYR A 1229 -4.20 26.46 -21.01
C TYR A 1229 -4.76 26.56 -22.43
N LYS A 1230 -3.93 26.29 -23.44
CA LYS A 1230 -4.36 26.19 -24.84
C LYS A 1230 -4.66 24.74 -25.20
N SER A 1231 -5.88 24.48 -25.66
CA SER A 1231 -6.28 23.13 -26.09
C SER A 1231 -5.70 22.85 -27.48
N ARG A 1232 -4.84 21.85 -27.63
CA ARG A 1232 -4.33 21.43 -28.95
C ARG A 1232 -5.51 20.91 -29.78
N GLY A 1233 -5.64 21.38 -31.01
CA GLY A 1233 -6.76 21.06 -31.91
C GLY A 1233 -6.77 19.63 -32.48
N GLY A 1234 -6.10 18.68 -31.82
CA GLY A 1234 -6.02 17.28 -32.21
C GLY A 1234 -6.12 16.29 -31.05
N ASP A 1235 -6.32 16.76 -29.81
CA ASP A 1235 -6.52 15.91 -28.61
C ASP A 1235 -8.03 15.62 -28.34
N GLU A 1236 -8.89 15.70 -29.35
CA GLU A 1236 -10.32 15.37 -29.24
C GLU A 1236 -10.58 13.86 -29.50
N PHE A 1237 -10.74 13.14 -28.39
CA PHE A 1237 -11.13 11.73 -28.20
C PHE A 1237 -10.06 10.64 -28.38
#